data_AF-A0A819WUF8-F1
#
_entry.id   AF-A0A819WUF8-F1
#
_cell.length_a   1.000
_cell.length_b   1.000
_cell.length_c   1.000
_cell.angle_alpha   90.00
_cell.angle_beta   90.00
_cell.angle_gamma   90.00
#
_symmetry.space_group_name_H-M   'P 1'
#
loop_
_entity.id
_entity.type
_entity.pdbx_description
1 polymer ?
#
loop_
_entity_poly.entity_id
_entity_poly.type
_entity_poly.pdbx_seq_one_letter_code
_entity_poly.pdbx_strand_id
1 'polypeptide(L)'
;MGCGVSTSTVISANSTIPANSPAHPHRSQDSTMNGGKGQQRVQAQDLVQNFFLLWLDSRLDESNEDFRNSIKQLQLTVDTIETFRDSDECLKYISSFKNQKAFLIVSGALTENVVPRVHGMSQIYAIYIFCRKKSKYEQWETKEWPKVRGVFTKIHSICTSVQQSARECDDDNVGITGELESSFMYTTFFKEIVLEIDFDEKKTIPELADYARQQKVYANNEEQLKLIDKFVQEYHGNINNNPVRWYTAECFTYKMLNKALGNLDVSTLLKTGFFMRDLHQNIQQLHDKQLKDKDKPFPSIVYRGQTMTPKDFEIKIQPDKLMSFNNFLSTSELRNVAAGFISDNSKIGVLFVITIDPSIKSAAYARVAEFSEFSDEKEILFSTHTIFRIRQIKEIQEKEMKIWQVKLTLISDTVDQQLSDLTKQIRTEITGTGWERMGVLLWKMGENDKAEQVFTMLLEQAPDDDNNKAYYYQCLGLIKRNQGQYNVAIDFYEKSLAIDKKTLSPNHPKLAASYNNIGLAYRDMGDYSKALEFYEKDLEITRKALPPNHPSLATSYNNIGQVYHNMGDYSKALEFYEKALKIREKALPSNHPSLATSYNNIGLTYNNMGDYSKALEFYKKALKIRENTLPPNHPELATSYNNIGLTYNNMGDYSNALEFYKKALKIREKALPPNHPDLATSYNNIGGVYNDMGDYSKALEFYEKSHQIKEKALPPNHPDLAISYNNIGKLYNDMGDYWKALEFYEKAHQIFEKALPSNHPDLATSYNNIGLVYNNMGDYSKALEFYEKDLEITKKTLPPNHPDLAISYNNIGKLYNDMGDYWKALEFYEKAHKIKEKALPPNHPELATSYNNI
;
A
#
# COMPACT_ATOMS: atom_id res chain seq x y z
N MET A 1 -7.01 -17.84 -0.88
CA MET A 1 -6.85 -18.23 0.54
C MET A 1 -5.82 -17.30 1.15
N GLY A 2 -6.28 -16.27 1.87
CA GLY A 2 -5.37 -15.38 2.58
C GLY A 2 -4.75 -16.13 3.75
N CYS A 3 -3.42 -16.16 3.81
CA CYS A 3 -2.73 -16.41 5.06
C CYS A 3 -3.16 -15.29 6.01
N GLY A 4 -3.94 -15.62 7.04
CA GLY A 4 -4.07 -14.74 8.20
C GLY A 4 -2.65 -14.46 8.68
N VAL A 5 -2.25 -13.20 8.59
CA VAL A 5 -1.04 -12.73 9.25
C VAL A 5 -1.29 -12.99 10.73
N SER A 6 -0.60 -13.98 11.28
CA SER A 6 -0.49 -14.16 12.72
C SER A 6 0.10 -12.86 13.27
N THR A 7 -0.76 -12.06 13.89
CA THR A 7 -0.39 -10.96 14.78
C THR A 7 0.42 -11.58 15.91
N SER A 8 1.73 -11.64 15.71
CA SER A 8 2.68 -12.03 16.74
C SER A 8 2.66 -10.89 17.75
N THR A 9 1.98 -11.12 18.87
CA THR A 9 2.14 -10.32 20.09
C THR A 9 3.60 -10.48 20.51
N VAL A 10 4.44 -9.51 20.15
CA VAL A 10 5.85 -9.48 20.52
C VAL A 10 5.90 -9.30 22.04
N ILE A 11 6.15 -10.38 22.77
CA ILE A 11 6.53 -10.34 24.18
C ILE A 11 7.99 -9.85 24.19
N SER A 12 8.27 -8.68 24.80
CA SER A 12 9.65 -8.21 24.96
C SER A 12 10.02 -8.08 26.44
N ALA A 13 11.28 -8.41 26.71
CA ALA A 13 11.98 -8.23 27.97
C ALA A 13 12.66 -6.84 28.00
N ASN A 14 12.72 -6.21 29.19
CA ASN A 14 13.21 -4.85 29.41
C ASN A 14 14.71 -4.78 29.78
N SER A 15 15.46 -3.81 29.23
CA SER A 15 16.63 -3.17 29.88
C SER A 15 17.01 -1.82 29.23
N THR A 16 17.49 -0.86 30.05
CA THR A 16 17.67 0.60 29.78
C THR A 16 19.12 1.09 30.01
N ILE A 17 19.73 1.96 29.16
CA ILE A 17 20.85 2.92 29.45
C ILE A 17 20.89 4.11 28.41
N PRO A 18 21.29 5.37 28.74
CA PRO A 18 21.11 6.58 27.91
C PRO A 18 22.34 7.19 27.17
N ALA A 19 22.06 8.30 26.46
CA ALA A 19 22.72 8.95 25.31
C ALA A 19 23.85 10.00 25.56
N ASN A 20 24.58 10.39 24.49
CA ASN A 20 24.76 11.80 24.06
C ASN A 20 25.57 12.00 22.74
N SER A 21 25.13 12.98 21.94
CA SER A 21 25.67 13.56 20.69
C SER A 21 26.59 14.78 20.99
N PRO A 22 26.93 15.77 20.09
CA PRO A 22 26.83 15.93 18.62
C PRO A 22 28.01 16.72 17.91
N ALA A 23 27.90 16.84 16.56
CA ALA A 23 28.15 17.96 15.62
C ALA A 23 29.53 18.69 15.54
N HIS A 24 30.05 19.14 14.37
CA HIS A 24 29.66 20.33 13.56
C HIS A 24 30.74 20.55 12.41
N PRO A 25 30.78 21.62 11.55
CA PRO A 25 30.05 21.79 10.27
C PRO A 25 30.87 22.49 9.11
N HIS A 26 30.16 22.90 8.03
CA HIS A 26 30.43 24.04 7.09
C HIS A 26 31.53 23.89 6.00
N ARG A 27 31.50 24.51 4.79
CA ARG A 27 30.72 25.59 4.14
C ARG A 27 31.08 25.66 2.62
N SER A 28 30.10 25.91 1.75
CA SER A 28 29.91 27.00 0.75
C SER A 28 31.03 27.36 -0.25
N GLN A 29 30.83 27.70 -1.54
CA GLN A 29 30.08 28.86 -2.08
C GLN A 29 30.15 28.91 -3.65
N ASP A 30 29.13 29.50 -4.30
CA ASP A 30 29.10 30.48 -5.45
C ASP A 30 29.79 30.20 -6.81
N SER A 31 29.38 30.69 -8.00
CA SER A 31 28.22 31.47 -8.51
C SER A 31 28.31 31.65 -10.07
N THR A 32 27.18 32.00 -10.73
CA THR A 32 27.00 32.92 -11.92
C THR A 32 27.57 32.58 -13.33
N MET A 33 27.04 32.96 -14.51
CA MET A 33 25.74 33.44 -15.07
C MET A 33 25.88 33.57 -16.63
N ASN A 34 24.76 33.85 -17.35
CA ASN A 34 24.54 34.29 -18.76
C ASN A 34 24.51 33.20 -19.87
N GLY A 35 23.61 33.17 -20.87
CA GLY A 35 22.45 33.98 -21.28
C GLY A 35 22.29 33.96 -22.83
N GLY A 36 21.10 33.62 -23.39
CA GLY A 36 20.79 33.77 -24.83
C GLY A 36 19.48 33.09 -25.28
N LYS A 37 18.55 33.84 -25.91
CA LYS A 37 17.15 33.47 -26.24
C LYS A 37 16.93 33.08 -27.71
N GLY A 38 16.00 32.15 -27.97
CA GLY A 38 15.30 31.93 -29.25
C GLY A 38 13.90 31.33 -29.01
N GLN A 39 12.84 31.93 -29.57
CA GLN A 39 11.42 31.63 -29.27
C GLN A 39 10.89 30.36 -29.97
N GLN A 40 10.25 29.48 -29.20
CA GLN A 40 9.43 28.34 -29.61
C GLN A 40 8.15 28.32 -28.73
N ARG A 41 7.03 27.86 -29.31
CA ARG A 41 5.67 27.76 -28.70
C ARG A 41 5.24 29.06 -28.01
N VAL A 42 4.35 29.83 -28.64
CA VAL A 42 3.67 30.91 -27.92
C VAL A 42 2.90 30.24 -26.79
N GLN A 43 3.46 30.31 -25.59
CA GLN A 43 2.87 29.83 -24.36
C GLN A 43 1.67 30.72 -24.10
N ALA A 44 0.47 30.13 -24.11
CA ALA A 44 -0.62 30.70 -23.36
C ALA A 44 -0.18 30.82 -21.89
N GLN A 45 -0.59 31.89 -21.22
CA GLN A 45 -0.37 32.04 -19.79
C GLN A 45 -1.28 31.05 -19.07
N ASP A 46 -0.79 29.82 -18.94
CA ASP A 46 -1.51 28.77 -18.23
C ASP A 46 -1.37 28.98 -16.72
N LEU A 47 -2.50 28.92 -16.02
CA LEU A 47 -2.55 28.89 -14.56
C LEU A 47 -1.88 27.60 -14.07
N VAL A 48 -0.90 27.72 -13.17
CA VAL A 48 -0.33 26.60 -12.44
C VAL A 48 -1.34 26.09 -11.42
N GLN A 49 -1.71 24.81 -11.51
CA GLN A 49 -2.75 24.23 -10.65
C GLN A 49 -2.16 23.19 -9.69
N ASN A 50 -2.77 23.04 -8.51
CA ASN A 50 -2.41 22.06 -7.47
C ASN A 50 -1.12 22.30 -6.68
N PHE A 51 -0.58 23.52 -6.71
CA PHE A 51 0.57 23.89 -5.88
C PHE A 51 0.18 24.97 -4.89
N PHE A 52 0.52 24.77 -3.61
CA PHE A 52 0.32 25.80 -2.60
C PHE A 52 1.42 26.85 -2.74
N LEU A 53 1.05 28.09 -3.01
CA LEU A 53 1.97 29.22 -2.94
C LEU A 53 1.81 29.91 -1.59
N LEU A 54 2.73 29.63 -0.67
CA LEU A 54 2.76 30.22 0.65
C LEU A 54 3.55 31.53 0.59
N TRP A 55 3.00 32.64 1.08
CA TRP A 55 3.72 33.90 1.20
C TRP A 55 3.92 34.26 2.68
N LEU A 56 5.16 34.16 3.14
CA LEU A 56 5.59 34.52 4.49
C LEU A 56 6.31 35.88 4.50
N ASP A 57 5.65 36.92 5.02
CA ASP A 57 6.25 38.23 5.30
C ASP A 57 5.67 38.80 6.60
N SER A 58 6.55 39.23 7.51
CA SER A 58 6.12 39.77 8.81
C SER A 58 5.45 41.14 8.72
N ARG A 59 5.46 41.77 7.54
CA ARG A 59 4.90 43.12 7.27
C ARG A 59 3.70 43.08 6.33
N LEU A 60 3.06 41.93 6.17
CA LEU A 60 1.85 41.82 5.34
C LEU A 60 0.73 42.72 5.89
N ASP A 61 0.20 43.56 5.01
CA ASP A 61 -0.94 44.43 5.28
C ASP A 61 -1.95 44.30 4.14
N GLU A 62 -3.09 43.67 4.44
CA GLU A 62 -4.17 43.40 3.48
C GLU A 62 -4.88 44.68 3.00
N SER A 63 -4.75 45.79 3.73
CA SER A 63 -5.29 47.09 3.31
C SER A 63 -4.44 47.76 2.23
N ASN A 64 -3.17 47.36 2.11
CA ASN A 64 -2.20 47.93 1.18
C ASN A 64 -2.53 47.56 -0.29
N GLU A 65 -2.62 48.59 -1.14
CA GLU A 65 -2.98 48.44 -2.55
C GLU A 65 -1.90 47.69 -3.37
N ASP A 66 -0.62 47.91 -3.08
CA ASP A 66 0.49 47.22 -3.75
C ASP A 66 0.50 45.72 -3.41
N PHE A 67 0.14 45.37 -2.18
CA PHE A 67 0.01 43.98 -1.75
C PHE A 67 -1.19 43.29 -2.42
N ARG A 68 -2.36 43.93 -2.45
CA ARG A 68 -3.53 43.42 -3.17
C ARG A 68 -3.27 43.24 -4.67
N ASN A 69 -2.55 44.17 -5.29
CA ASN A 69 -2.14 44.05 -6.70
C ASN A 69 -1.14 42.91 -6.90
N SER A 70 -0.24 42.68 -5.95
CA SER A 70 0.71 41.55 -5.97
C SER A 70 0.01 40.20 -5.83
N ILE A 71 -0.95 40.08 -4.91
CA ILE A 71 -1.78 38.88 -4.77
C ILE A 71 -2.59 38.63 -6.04
N LYS A 72 -3.22 39.66 -6.62
CA LYS A 72 -3.92 39.53 -7.91
C LYS A 72 -3.00 39.01 -9.02
N GLN A 73 -1.76 39.48 -9.09
CA GLN A 73 -0.78 38.97 -10.07
C GLN A 73 -0.40 37.51 -9.83
N LEU A 74 -0.25 37.10 -8.56
CA LEU A 74 0.03 35.70 -8.22
C LEU A 74 -1.18 34.80 -8.45
N GLN A 75 -2.42 35.29 -8.25
CA GLN A 75 -3.66 34.55 -8.50
C GLN A 75 -3.89 34.28 -9.99
N LEU A 76 -3.31 35.09 -10.88
CA LEU A 76 -3.24 34.79 -12.32
C LEU A 76 -2.22 33.69 -12.64
N THR A 77 -1.42 33.28 -11.66
CA THR A 77 -0.30 32.35 -11.83
C THR A 77 -0.55 31.02 -11.11
N VAL A 78 -1.09 31.05 -9.87
CA VAL A 78 -1.32 29.88 -9.01
C VAL A 78 -2.72 29.94 -8.39
N ASP A 79 -3.38 28.79 -8.25
CA ASP A 79 -4.76 28.67 -7.75
C ASP A 79 -4.92 28.86 -6.23
N THR A 80 -3.89 28.51 -5.46
CA THR A 80 -3.95 28.45 -3.99
C THR A 80 -2.82 29.29 -3.40
N ILE A 81 -3.18 30.42 -2.79
CA ILE A 81 -2.22 31.31 -2.12
C ILE A 81 -2.62 31.45 -0.66
N GLU A 82 -1.70 31.10 0.22
CA GLU A 82 -1.87 31.26 1.67
C GLU A 82 -0.81 32.21 2.20
N THR A 83 -1.21 33.16 3.02
CA THR A 83 -0.31 34.22 3.50
C THR A 83 -0.10 34.10 4.99
N PHE A 84 1.15 34.20 5.44
CA PHE A 84 1.53 34.04 6.84
C PHE A 84 2.35 35.26 7.31
N ARG A 85 2.08 35.71 8.53
CA ARG A 85 2.89 36.73 9.22
C ARG A 85 3.89 36.11 10.18
N ASP A 86 3.58 34.92 10.69
CA ASP A 86 4.38 34.16 11.66
C ASP A 86 5.02 32.94 11.01
N SER A 87 6.32 32.72 11.28
CA SER A 87 7.08 31.62 10.69
C SER A 87 6.71 30.26 11.26
N ASP A 88 6.36 30.16 12.54
CA ASP A 88 6.05 28.88 13.18
C ASP A 88 4.65 28.39 12.78
N GLU A 89 3.70 29.31 12.57
CA GLU A 89 2.39 28.99 11.99
C GLU A 89 2.52 28.49 10.54
N CYS A 90 3.32 29.19 9.72
CA CYS A 90 3.61 28.77 8.35
C CYS A 90 4.26 27.37 8.31
N LEU A 91 5.21 27.10 9.20
CA LEU A 91 5.87 25.80 9.31
C LEU A 91 4.90 24.69 9.75
N LYS A 92 4.05 24.96 10.73
CA LYS A 92 3.02 24.00 11.17
C LYS A 92 2.05 23.67 10.03
N TYR A 93 1.68 24.67 9.23
CA TYR A 93 0.86 24.49 8.04
C TYR A 93 1.56 23.64 6.97
N ILE A 94 2.82 23.91 6.66
CA ILE A 94 3.63 23.10 5.74
C ILE A 94 3.74 21.65 6.22
N SER A 95 3.96 21.43 7.52
CA SER A 95 4.04 20.09 8.11
C SER A 95 2.74 19.29 8.02
N SER A 96 1.59 19.95 7.79
CA SER A 96 0.31 19.27 7.59
C SER A 96 0.14 18.66 6.19
N PHE A 97 1.03 19.01 5.24
CA PHE A 97 0.93 18.53 3.85
C PHE A 97 1.34 17.06 3.75
N LYS A 98 0.40 16.23 3.28
CA LYS A 98 0.57 14.76 3.22
C LYS A 98 1.37 14.30 1.99
N ASN A 99 0.99 14.76 0.80
CA ASN A 99 1.62 14.44 -0.51
C ASN A 99 1.61 15.65 -1.46
N GLN A 100 1.47 16.86 -0.91
CA GLN A 100 1.36 18.10 -1.66
C GLN A 100 2.68 18.85 -1.59
N LYS A 101 3.08 19.44 -2.71
CA LYS A 101 4.27 20.27 -2.82
C LYS A 101 3.87 21.74 -2.77
N ALA A 102 4.64 22.52 -2.02
CA ALA A 102 4.44 23.96 -1.86
C ALA A 102 5.59 24.75 -2.47
N PHE A 103 5.23 25.91 -2.98
CA PHE A 103 6.10 27.03 -3.31
C PHE A 103 6.07 28.02 -2.15
N LEU A 104 7.22 28.47 -1.67
CA LEU A 104 7.30 29.42 -0.56
C LEU A 104 7.91 30.73 -1.04
N ILE A 105 7.16 31.83 -0.99
CA ILE A 105 7.67 33.19 -1.05
C ILE A 105 8.03 33.62 0.37
N VAL A 106 9.30 33.93 0.61
CA VAL A 106 9.78 34.41 1.91
C VAL A 106 10.34 35.82 1.79
N SER A 107 9.95 36.72 2.69
CA SER A 107 10.54 38.06 2.72
C SER A 107 12.03 38.00 3.08
N GLY A 108 12.82 38.91 2.49
CA GLY A 108 14.25 39.02 2.81
C GLY A 108 14.56 39.15 4.31
N ALA A 109 13.67 39.78 5.09
CA ALA A 109 13.86 39.93 6.53
C ALA A 109 13.79 38.60 7.30
N LEU A 110 13.09 37.60 6.77
CA LEU A 110 12.87 36.30 7.41
C LEU A 110 13.74 35.18 6.84
N THR A 111 14.46 35.45 5.74
CA THR A 111 15.25 34.45 5.00
C THR A 111 16.26 33.70 5.89
N GLU A 112 17.01 34.42 6.74
CA GLU A 112 18.05 33.84 7.59
C GLU A 112 17.52 32.81 8.60
N ASN A 113 16.27 32.98 9.07
CA ASN A 113 15.64 32.07 10.03
C ASN A 113 14.85 30.95 9.34
N VAL A 114 14.15 31.27 8.25
CA VAL A 114 13.18 30.35 7.64
C VAL A 114 13.85 29.36 6.69
N VAL A 115 14.73 29.82 5.78
CA VAL A 115 15.28 28.96 4.71
C VAL A 115 16.02 27.73 5.27
N PRO A 116 16.87 27.84 6.31
CA PRO A 116 17.51 26.67 6.92
C PRO A 116 16.54 25.65 7.53
N ARG A 117 15.34 26.08 7.95
CA ARG A 117 14.32 25.20 8.55
C ARG A 117 13.48 24.49 7.48
N VAL A 118 13.23 25.12 6.33
CA VAL A 118 12.30 24.59 5.32
C VAL A 118 12.95 23.87 4.15
N HIS A 119 14.22 24.14 3.83
CA HIS A 119 14.82 23.60 2.60
C HIS A 119 14.87 22.07 2.57
N GLY A 120 15.02 21.42 3.74
CA GLY A 120 15.05 19.96 3.88
C GLY A 120 13.68 19.30 3.82
N MET A 121 12.58 20.06 3.97
CA MET A 121 11.22 19.52 4.01
C MET A 121 10.79 19.01 2.64
N SER A 122 10.41 17.74 2.53
CA SER A 122 9.96 17.13 1.26
C SER A 122 8.72 17.82 0.67
N GLN A 123 7.94 18.49 1.52
CA GLN A 123 6.74 19.26 1.20
C GLN A 123 7.05 20.59 0.49
N ILE A 124 8.26 21.15 0.65
CA ILE A 124 8.67 22.37 -0.07
C ILE A 124 9.40 21.98 -1.34
N TYR A 125 8.90 22.45 -2.48
CA TYR A 125 9.50 22.21 -3.78
C TYR A 125 10.45 23.34 -4.17
N ALA A 126 10.02 24.60 -4.04
CA ALA A 126 10.85 25.76 -4.34
C ALA A 126 10.57 26.95 -3.40
N ILE A 127 11.61 27.75 -3.18
CA ILE A 127 11.64 28.92 -2.31
C ILE A 127 12.05 30.14 -3.14
N TYR A 128 11.29 31.23 -3.02
CA TYR A 128 11.50 32.50 -3.69
C TYR A 128 11.69 33.60 -2.64
N ILE A 129 12.82 34.30 -2.69
CA ILE A 129 13.11 35.36 -1.71
C ILE A 129 12.64 36.69 -2.27
N PHE A 130 11.72 37.37 -1.60
CA PHE A 130 11.20 38.67 -2.02
C PHE A 130 11.80 39.81 -1.17
N CYS A 131 12.53 40.74 -1.78
CA CYS A 131 13.21 41.82 -1.05
C CYS A 131 13.35 43.12 -1.87
N ARG A 132 13.66 44.24 -1.20
CA ARG A 132 13.88 45.55 -1.86
C ARG A 132 15.29 45.74 -2.41
N LYS A 133 16.29 45.02 -1.88
CA LYS A 133 17.70 45.13 -2.26
C LYS A 133 18.29 43.73 -2.49
N LYS A 134 18.39 43.33 -3.76
CA LYS A 134 18.83 42.00 -4.18
C LYS A 134 20.23 41.65 -3.63
N SER A 135 21.18 42.59 -3.75
CA SER A 135 22.60 42.41 -3.36
C SER A 135 22.84 41.96 -1.91
N LYS A 136 21.87 42.13 -1.01
CA LYS A 136 21.98 41.68 0.39
C LYS A 136 21.72 40.17 0.54
N TYR A 137 20.96 39.56 -0.37
CA TYR A 137 20.46 38.19 -0.24
C TYR A 137 20.94 37.25 -1.36
N GLU A 138 21.76 37.73 -2.30
CA GLU A 138 22.29 36.95 -3.42
C GLU A 138 23.07 35.69 -2.97
N GLN A 139 23.70 35.73 -1.78
CA GLN A 139 24.39 34.58 -1.18
C GLN A 139 23.51 33.34 -0.94
N TRP A 140 22.17 33.48 -1.00
CA TRP A 140 21.23 32.36 -0.87
C TRP A 140 20.98 31.63 -2.20
N GLU A 141 21.43 32.16 -3.34
CA GLU A 141 21.39 31.50 -4.67
C GLU A 141 22.59 30.55 -4.88
N THR A 142 22.99 29.81 -3.84
CA THR A 142 24.15 28.90 -3.84
C THR A 142 23.77 27.44 -3.97
N LYS A 143 24.74 26.57 -4.28
CA LYS A 143 24.57 25.10 -4.27
C LYS A 143 24.15 24.51 -2.90
N GLU A 144 24.31 25.26 -1.81
CA GLU A 144 23.89 24.85 -0.46
C GLU A 144 22.36 24.83 -0.28
N TRP A 145 21.62 25.62 -1.07
CA TRP A 145 20.17 25.77 -0.95
C TRP A 145 19.47 25.41 -2.26
N PRO A 146 19.47 24.13 -2.66
CA PRO A 146 19.05 23.70 -4.00
C PRO A 146 17.57 23.97 -4.33
N LYS A 147 16.75 24.31 -3.32
CA LYS A 147 15.34 24.68 -3.48
C LYS A 147 15.12 26.19 -3.61
N VAL A 148 16.12 27.03 -3.35
CA VAL A 148 16.01 28.48 -3.57
C VAL A 148 16.13 28.74 -5.07
N ARG A 149 15.05 29.25 -5.67
CA ARG A 149 14.95 29.51 -7.11
C ARG A 149 15.37 30.92 -7.50
N GLY A 150 15.49 31.83 -6.53
CA GLY A 150 16.06 33.15 -6.75
C GLY A 150 15.65 34.20 -5.70
N VAL A 151 16.31 35.35 -5.79
CA VAL A 151 16.02 36.57 -5.06
C VAL A 151 15.42 37.61 -6.02
N PHE A 152 14.23 38.07 -5.69
CA PHE A 152 13.40 38.90 -6.56
C PHE A 152 13.05 40.23 -5.90
N THR A 153 13.02 41.28 -6.72
CA THR A 153 12.57 42.63 -6.32
C THR A 153 11.19 42.98 -6.87
N LYS A 154 10.62 42.14 -7.75
CA LYS A 154 9.31 42.32 -8.40
C LYS A 154 8.52 41.01 -8.37
N ILE A 155 7.24 41.09 -8.03
CA ILE A 155 6.33 39.93 -7.96
C ILE A 155 6.10 39.30 -9.32
N HIS A 156 5.97 40.10 -10.38
CA HIS A 156 5.85 39.57 -11.75
C HIS A 156 6.98 38.59 -12.13
N SER A 157 8.21 38.83 -11.67
CA SER A 157 9.34 37.91 -11.91
C SER A 157 9.23 36.62 -11.10
N ILE A 158 8.62 36.68 -9.91
CA ILE A 158 8.28 35.49 -9.12
C ILE A 158 7.19 34.67 -9.84
N CYS A 159 6.16 35.31 -10.38
CA CYS A 159 5.10 34.64 -11.16
C CYS A 159 5.69 33.77 -12.28
N THR A 160 6.59 34.34 -13.10
CA THR A 160 7.24 33.61 -14.20
C THR A 160 8.09 32.44 -13.70
N SER A 161 8.81 32.63 -12.58
CA SER A 161 9.64 31.57 -12.00
C SER A 161 8.80 30.44 -11.38
N VAL A 162 7.67 30.78 -10.77
CA VAL A 162 6.71 29.81 -10.21
C VAL A 162 6.07 28.98 -11.33
N GLN A 163 5.67 29.62 -12.44
CA GLN A 163 5.20 28.94 -13.65
C GLN A 163 6.21 27.92 -14.18
N GLN A 164 7.47 28.30 -14.22
CA GLN A 164 8.53 27.40 -14.67
C GLN A 164 8.72 26.21 -13.72
N SER A 165 8.87 26.47 -12.41
CA SER A 165 9.06 25.41 -11.42
C SER A 165 7.85 24.49 -11.26
N ALA A 166 6.64 24.95 -11.57
CA ALA A 166 5.47 24.10 -11.58
C ALA A 166 5.39 23.18 -12.79
N ARG A 167 5.75 23.68 -13.97
CA ARG A 167 5.91 22.83 -15.17
C ARG A 167 6.97 21.76 -14.95
N GLU A 168 8.08 22.11 -14.31
CA GLU A 168 9.11 21.15 -13.87
C GLU A 168 8.56 20.11 -12.87
N CYS A 169 7.51 20.39 -12.12
CA CYS A 169 6.91 19.43 -11.20
C CYS A 169 5.79 18.59 -11.85
N ASP A 170 5.06 19.11 -12.83
CA ASP A 170 4.03 18.38 -13.57
C ASP A 170 4.62 17.42 -14.62
N ASP A 171 5.76 17.76 -15.22
CA ASP A 171 6.49 16.88 -16.16
C ASP A 171 7.04 15.59 -15.50
N ASP A 172 6.96 15.45 -14.18
CA ASP A 172 7.30 14.22 -13.46
C ASP A 172 6.19 13.13 -13.52
N ASN A 173 5.01 13.42 -14.12
CA ASN A 173 3.85 12.52 -14.11
C ASN A 173 3.71 11.53 -15.29
N VAL A 174 4.71 11.36 -16.16
CA VAL A 174 4.71 10.22 -17.10
C VAL A 174 5.11 8.97 -16.32
N GLY A 175 4.11 8.24 -15.83
CA GLY A 175 4.25 7.00 -15.07
C GLY A 175 4.95 5.89 -15.86
N ILE A 176 6.27 5.94 -15.92
CA ILE A 176 7.12 4.84 -16.37
C ILE A 176 7.36 3.92 -15.20
N THR A 177 7.12 2.63 -15.40
CA THR A 177 7.60 1.57 -14.51
C THR A 177 8.77 0.85 -15.17
N GLY A 178 9.85 0.63 -14.42
CA GLY A 178 10.98 -0.17 -14.88
C GLY A 178 11.17 -1.37 -13.95
N GLU A 179 11.31 -2.55 -14.56
CA GLU A 179 10.94 -3.84 -13.96
C GLU A 179 9.42 -3.87 -13.69
N LEU A 180 8.68 -4.79 -14.31
CA LEU A 180 7.22 -4.87 -14.13
C LEU A 180 6.91 -5.14 -12.66
N GLU A 181 6.57 -4.08 -11.94
CA GLU A 181 6.12 -4.15 -10.55
C GLU A 181 4.80 -4.93 -10.49
N SER A 182 4.51 -5.56 -9.35
CA SER A 182 3.22 -6.25 -9.16
C SER A 182 2.02 -5.27 -9.29
N SER A 183 2.25 -3.98 -9.03
CA SER A 183 1.30 -2.88 -9.29
C SER A 183 0.83 -2.81 -10.75
N PHE A 184 1.75 -3.02 -11.70
CA PHE A 184 1.46 -3.06 -13.13
C PHE A 184 0.47 -4.19 -13.47
N MET A 185 0.59 -5.33 -12.79
CA MET A 185 -0.29 -6.47 -13.01
C MET A 185 -1.73 -6.12 -12.64
N TYR A 186 -1.94 -5.47 -11.49
CA TYR A 186 -3.28 -5.04 -11.08
C TYR A 186 -3.92 -4.09 -12.08
N THR A 187 -3.16 -3.14 -12.65
CA THR A 187 -3.69 -2.25 -13.70
C THR A 187 -3.95 -2.96 -15.02
N THR A 188 -3.14 -3.96 -15.37
CA THR A 188 -3.36 -4.80 -16.54
C THR A 188 -4.66 -5.58 -16.39
N PHE A 189 -4.90 -6.19 -15.23
CA PHE A 189 -6.16 -6.87 -14.95
C PHE A 189 -7.33 -5.90 -14.87
N PHE A 190 -7.13 -4.72 -14.30
CA PHE A 190 -8.15 -3.67 -14.29
C PHE A 190 -8.62 -3.36 -15.72
N LYS A 191 -7.68 -3.13 -16.65
CA LYS A 191 -7.98 -2.96 -18.08
C LYS A 191 -8.76 -4.15 -18.64
N GLU A 192 -8.27 -5.37 -18.46
CA GLU A 192 -8.94 -6.57 -19.01
C GLU A 192 -10.37 -6.70 -18.51
N ILE A 193 -10.60 -6.46 -17.21
CA ILE A 193 -11.91 -6.55 -16.60
C ILE A 193 -12.83 -5.43 -17.10
N VAL A 194 -12.31 -4.20 -17.21
CA VAL A 194 -13.06 -3.06 -17.77
C VAL A 194 -13.52 -3.34 -19.20
N LEU A 195 -12.75 -4.08 -20.00
CA LEU A 195 -13.14 -4.49 -21.35
C LEU A 195 -14.25 -5.55 -21.38
N GLU A 196 -14.48 -6.26 -20.27
CA GLU A 196 -15.56 -7.24 -20.11
C GLU A 196 -16.85 -6.63 -19.55
N ILE A 197 -16.77 -5.44 -18.95
CA ILE A 197 -17.91 -4.78 -18.32
C ILE A 197 -18.74 -4.03 -19.36
N ASP A 198 -20.04 -4.32 -19.34
CA ASP A 198 -21.04 -3.48 -19.99
C ASP A 198 -21.47 -2.36 -19.04
N PHE A 199 -21.08 -1.13 -19.35
CA PHE A 199 -21.38 0.04 -18.54
C PHE A 199 -22.73 0.63 -18.97
N ASP A 200 -23.58 0.95 -17.99
CA ASP A 200 -24.76 1.81 -18.24
C ASP A 200 -24.30 3.26 -18.42
N GLU A 201 -24.09 3.66 -19.67
CA GLU A 201 -23.59 4.97 -20.05
C GLU A 201 -24.53 6.11 -19.64
N LYS A 202 -25.84 5.85 -19.60
CA LYS A 202 -26.83 6.85 -19.14
C LYS A 202 -26.62 7.23 -17.68
N LYS A 203 -26.06 6.31 -16.90
CA LYS A 203 -25.74 6.52 -15.49
C LYS A 203 -24.29 6.97 -15.30
N THR A 204 -23.34 6.30 -15.96
CA THR A 204 -21.90 6.47 -15.71
C THR A 204 -21.33 7.78 -16.26
N ILE A 205 -21.84 8.31 -17.38
CA ILE A 205 -21.39 9.59 -17.94
C ILE A 205 -21.74 10.77 -17.01
N PRO A 206 -23.00 10.93 -16.55
CA PRO A 206 -23.31 11.95 -15.54
C PRO A 206 -22.53 11.78 -14.24
N GLU A 207 -22.35 10.54 -13.76
CA GLU A 207 -21.57 10.28 -12.54
C GLU A 207 -20.12 10.73 -12.65
N LEU A 208 -19.46 10.51 -13.79
CA LEU A 208 -18.10 10.99 -14.02
C LEU A 208 -18.07 12.52 -14.07
N ALA A 209 -19.05 13.15 -14.72
CA ALA A 209 -19.13 14.61 -14.79
C ALA A 209 -19.34 15.24 -13.40
N ASP A 210 -20.22 14.68 -12.58
CA ASP A 210 -20.43 15.14 -11.21
C ASP A 210 -19.20 14.91 -10.34
N TYR A 211 -18.56 13.75 -10.48
CA TYR A 211 -17.29 13.48 -9.81
C TYR A 211 -16.20 14.49 -10.22
N ALA A 212 -16.10 14.82 -11.51
CA ALA A 212 -15.19 15.85 -12.01
C ALA A 212 -15.52 17.23 -11.42
N ARG A 213 -16.79 17.65 -11.41
CA ARG A 213 -17.24 18.93 -10.82
C ARG A 213 -16.90 19.04 -9.33
N GLN A 214 -16.89 17.93 -8.60
CA GLN A 214 -16.52 17.89 -7.18
C GLN A 214 -15.01 18.00 -6.93
N GLN A 215 -14.17 17.73 -7.94
CA GLN A 215 -12.73 17.90 -7.77
C GLN A 215 -12.39 19.39 -7.78
N LYS A 216 -11.66 19.84 -6.75
CA LYS A 216 -11.24 21.25 -6.60
C LYS A 216 -10.56 21.83 -7.84
N VAL A 217 -9.85 20.99 -8.60
CA VAL A 217 -9.14 21.35 -9.84
C VAL A 217 -10.09 21.86 -10.93
N TYR A 218 -11.32 21.32 -11.01
CA TYR A 218 -12.28 21.68 -12.05
C TYR A 218 -13.41 22.59 -11.52
N ALA A 219 -13.74 22.50 -10.23
CA ALA A 219 -14.82 23.25 -9.60
C ALA A 219 -14.74 24.78 -9.81
N ASN A 220 -13.52 25.33 -9.88
CA ASN A 220 -13.28 26.77 -10.01
C ASN A 220 -12.75 27.18 -11.40
N ASN A 221 -12.73 26.26 -12.36
CA ASN A 221 -12.23 26.52 -13.71
C ASN A 221 -13.38 26.53 -14.71
N GLU A 222 -13.87 27.72 -15.07
CA GLU A 222 -15.02 27.89 -15.96
C GLU A 222 -14.84 27.21 -17.33
N GLU A 223 -13.62 27.18 -17.86
CA GLU A 223 -13.32 26.54 -19.14
C GLU A 223 -13.46 25.02 -19.03
N GLN A 224 -12.93 24.43 -17.96
CA GLN A 224 -13.07 22.99 -17.70
C GLN A 224 -14.52 22.61 -17.38
N LEU A 225 -15.28 23.45 -16.67
CA LEU A 225 -16.71 23.21 -16.43
C LEU A 225 -17.50 23.20 -17.75
N LYS A 226 -17.23 24.13 -18.67
CA LYS A 226 -17.82 24.12 -20.01
C LYS A 226 -17.45 22.86 -20.79
N LEU A 227 -16.21 22.39 -20.68
CA LEU A 227 -15.78 21.13 -21.30
C LEU A 227 -16.46 19.91 -20.69
N ILE A 228 -16.72 19.91 -19.37
CA ILE A 228 -17.50 18.85 -18.69
C ILE A 228 -18.94 18.85 -19.19
N ASP A 229 -19.58 20.01 -19.28
CA ASP A 229 -20.96 20.09 -19.78
C ASP A 229 -21.05 19.66 -21.25
N LYS A 230 -20.09 20.09 -22.08
CA LYS A 230 -19.97 19.65 -23.47
C LYS A 230 -19.76 18.15 -23.57
N PHE A 231 -18.92 17.56 -22.70
CA PHE A 231 -18.72 16.12 -22.66
C PHE A 231 -20.02 15.38 -22.38
N VAL A 232 -20.81 15.80 -21.37
CA VAL A 232 -22.11 15.18 -21.06
C VAL A 232 -23.11 15.29 -22.22
N GLN A 233 -23.06 16.40 -22.97
CA GLN A 233 -23.97 16.64 -24.10
C GLN A 233 -23.57 15.89 -25.37
N GLU A 234 -22.28 15.79 -25.68
CA GLU A 234 -21.78 15.24 -26.94
C GLU A 234 -21.34 13.79 -26.84
N TYR A 235 -20.91 13.34 -25.66
CA TYR A 235 -20.42 11.99 -25.45
C TYR A 235 -21.58 11.08 -25.03
N HIS A 236 -22.03 10.22 -25.94
CA HIS A 236 -23.12 9.26 -25.69
C HIS A 236 -22.64 7.80 -25.60
N GLY A 237 -21.40 7.57 -25.17
CA GLY A 237 -20.90 6.22 -24.86
C GLY A 237 -20.88 5.26 -26.06
N ASN A 238 -20.10 5.56 -27.09
CA ASN A 238 -19.93 4.61 -28.19
C ASN A 238 -18.59 4.86 -28.86
N ILE A 239 -17.98 3.81 -29.40
CA ILE A 239 -16.78 3.89 -30.22
C ILE A 239 -16.88 4.91 -31.36
N ASN A 240 -18.09 5.16 -31.84
CA ASN A 240 -18.40 6.13 -32.90
C ASN A 240 -18.39 7.60 -32.43
N ASN A 241 -18.34 7.86 -31.12
CA ASN A 241 -18.31 9.21 -30.54
C ASN A 241 -16.88 9.74 -30.30
N ASN A 242 -15.90 9.15 -30.98
CA ASN A 242 -14.51 9.58 -31.03
C ASN A 242 -13.87 9.85 -29.63
N PRO A 243 -13.70 8.82 -28.78
CA PRO A 243 -13.03 8.96 -27.48
C PRO A 243 -11.59 9.47 -27.59
N VAL A 244 -10.91 9.21 -28.72
CA VAL A 244 -9.56 9.71 -29.01
C VAL A 244 -9.53 11.23 -29.00
N ARG A 245 -10.55 11.91 -29.54
CA ARG A 245 -10.65 13.38 -29.46
C ARG A 245 -10.64 13.87 -28.02
N TRP A 246 -11.48 13.28 -27.17
CA TRP A 246 -11.59 13.66 -25.77
C TRP A 246 -10.32 13.33 -24.98
N TYR A 247 -9.62 12.26 -25.33
CA TYR A 247 -8.34 11.92 -24.71
C TYR A 247 -7.18 12.82 -25.19
N THR A 248 -7.17 13.24 -26.44
CA THR A 248 -6.09 14.10 -26.98
C THR A 248 -6.35 15.58 -26.70
N ALA A 249 -7.59 15.98 -26.45
CA ALA A 249 -7.93 17.32 -25.99
C ALA A 249 -7.39 17.59 -24.58
N GLU A 250 -6.99 18.83 -24.32
CA GLU A 250 -6.53 19.26 -22.99
C GLU A 250 -7.70 19.46 -22.00
N CYS A 251 -8.44 18.39 -21.72
CA CYS A 251 -9.63 18.41 -20.88
C CYS A 251 -9.55 17.43 -19.71
N PHE A 252 -10.57 17.48 -18.85
CA PHE A 252 -10.61 16.73 -17.59
C PHE A 252 -10.48 15.20 -17.79
N THR A 253 -10.97 14.62 -18.89
CA THR A 253 -10.88 13.16 -19.13
C THR A 253 -9.43 12.70 -19.27
N TYR A 254 -8.61 13.40 -20.06
CA TYR A 254 -7.17 13.15 -20.18
C TYR A 254 -6.46 13.30 -18.83
N LYS A 255 -6.70 14.43 -18.14
CA LYS A 255 -6.02 14.76 -16.88
C LYS A 255 -6.37 13.75 -15.78
N MET A 256 -7.65 13.41 -15.63
CA MET A 256 -8.12 12.45 -14.63
C MET A 256 -7.61 11.04 -14.92
N LEU A 257 -7.78 10.54 -16.14
CA LEU A 257 -7.42 9.17 -16.48
C LEU A 257 -5.91 8.93 -16.32
N ASN A 258 -5.06 9.83 -16.84
CA ASN A 258 -3.61 9.67 -16.73
C ASN A 258 -3.11 9.81 -15.29
N LYS A 259 -3.67 10.75 -14.52
CA LYS A 259 -3.36 10.87 -13.09
C LYS A 259 -3.77 9.61 -12.32
N ALA A 260 -4.92 9.03 -12.66
CA ALA A 260 -5.43 7.84 -12.00
C ALA A 260 -4.61 6.59 -12.32
N LEU A 261 -4.24 6.39 -13.59
CA LEU A 261 -3.37 5.30 -14.01
C LEU A 261 -1.96 5.42 -13.44
N GLY A 262 -1.41 6.64 -13.38
CA GLY A 262 -0.07 6.90 -12.83
C GLY A 262 0.03 6.65 -11.33
N ASN A 263 -1.02 7.01 -10.57
CA ASN A 263 -1.05 6.89 -9.11
C ASN A 263 -1.80 5.67 -8.57
N LEU A 264 -2.37 4.84 -9.45
CA LEU A 264 -3.28 3.75 -9.07
C LEU A 264 -4.47 4.25 -8.25
N ASP A 265 -5.04 5.41 -8.60
CA ASP A 265 -6.24 5.92 -7.94
C ASP A 265 -7.46 5.12 -8.37
N VAL A 266 -7.72 4.05 -7.64
CA VAL A 266 -8.81 3.10 -7.89
C VAL A 266 -10.18 3.80 -7.95
N SER A 267 -10.40 4.86 -7.17
CA SER A 267 -11.70 5.57 -7.16
C SER A 267 -11.94 6.25 -8.50
N THR A 268 -10.94 7.00 -8.97
CA THR A 268 -11.03 7.67 -10.27
C THR A 268 -11.06 6.63 -11.40
N LEU A 269 -10.26 5.56 -11.31
CA LEU A 269 -10.23 4.49 -12.32
C LEU A 269 -11.60 3.84 -12.52
N LEU A 270 -12.32 3.50 -11.45
CA LEU A 270 -13.69 2.95 -11.53
C LEU A 270 -14.66 3.93 -12.21
N LYS A 271 -14.57 5.24 -11.92
CA LYS A 271 -15.41 6.26 -12.56
C LYS A 271 -15.05 6.52 -14.02
N THR A 272 -13.78 6.38 -14.40
CA THR A 272 -13.31 6.53 -15.78
C THR A 272 -13.33 5.23 -16.58
N GLY A 273 -13.76 4.11 -15.98
CA GLY A 273 -13.67 2.77 -16.57
C GLY A 273 -14.34 2.66 -17.94
N PHE A 274 -15.56 3.20 -18.09
CA PHE A 274 -16.27 3.20 -19.38
C PHE A 274 -15.51 3.97 -20.46
N PHE A 275 -14.97 5.15 -20.13
CA PHE A 275 -14.20 5.97 -21.06
C PHE A 275 -12.89 5.27 -21.46
N MET A 276 -12.24 4.61 -20.50
CA MET A 276 -11.06 3.78 -20.76
C MET A 276 -11.39 2.62 -21.71
N ARG A 277 -12.50 1.89 -21.48
CA ARG A 277 -13.00 0.82 -22.37
C ARG A 277 -13.19 1.35 -23.80
N ASP A 278 -13.93 2.45 -23.95
CA ASP A 278 -14.28 3.03 -25.24
C ASP A 278 -13.05 3.48 -26.01
N LEU A 279 -12.12 4.15 -25.33
CA LEU A 279 -10.84 4.58 -25.90
C LEU A 279 -10.01 3.37 -26.37
N HIS A 280 -9.94 2.32 -25.56
CA HIS A 280 -9.26 1.08 -25.89
C HIS A 280 -9.82 0.42 -27.14
N GLN A 281 -11.14 0.24 -27.17
CA GLN A 281 -11.83 -0.38 -28.29
C GLN A 281 -11.67 0.48 -29.55
N ASN A 282 -11.72 1.82 -29.43
CA ASN A 282 -11.54 2.73 -30.56
C ASN A 282 -10.15 2.58 -31.18
N ILE A 283 -9.10 2.56 -30.35
CA ILE A 283 -7.72 2.31 -30.79
C ILE A 283 -7.60 0.93 -31.46
N GLN A 284 -8.23 -0.11 -30.89
CA GLN A 284 -8.22 -1.47 -31.48
C GLN A 284 -8.88 -1.50 -32.86
N GLN A 285 -10.05 -0.88 -33.03
CA GLN A 285 -10.74 -0.85 -34.32
C GLN A 285 -9.94 -0.07 -35.37
N LEU A 286 -9.35 1.07 -34.98
CA LEU A 286 -8.48 1.84 -35.86
C LEU A 286 -7.23 1.03 -36.23
N HIS A 287 -6.62 0.33 -35.28
CA HIS A 287 -5.49 -0.56 -35.53
C HIS A 287 -5.84 -1.63 -36.57
N ASP A 288 -6.94 -2.36 -36.36
CA ASP A 288 -7.37 -3.45 -37.26
C ASP A 288 -7.73 -2.95 -38.66
N LYS A 289 -8.29 -1.73 -38.77
CA LYS A 289 -8.59 -1.08 -40.04
C LYS A 289 -7.31 -0.65 -40.77
N GLN A 290 -6.40 0.02 -40.07
CA GLN A 290 -5.13 0.52 -40.62
C GLN A 290 -4.17 -0.62 -40.98
N LEU A 291 -4.19 -1.73 -40.24
CA LEU A 291 -3.38 -2.92 -40.54
C LEU A 291 -3.76 -3.56 -41.89
N LYS A 292 -5.02 -3.46 -42.30
CA LYS A 292 -5.52 -3.97 -43.59
C LYS A 292 -5.22 -3.03 -44.77
N ASP A 293 -4.92 -1.77 -44.48
CA ASP A 293 -4.58 -0.76 -45.49
C ASP A 293 -3.13 -0.96 -45.95
N LYS A 294 -2.96 -1.65 -47.08
CA LYS A 294 -1.65 -1.94 -47.66
C LYS A 294 -0.95 -0.70 -48.22
N ASP A 295 -1.70 0.37 -48.49
CA ASP A 295 -1.16 1.59 -49.09
C ASP A 295 -0.52 2.50 -48.02
N LYS A 296 -0.88 2.30 -46.74
CA LYS A 296 -0.35 3.06 -45.59
C LYS A 296 0.13 2.13 -44.48
N PRO A 297 1.22 1.37 -44.69
CA PRO A 297 1.74 0.49 -43.66
C PRO A 297 2.15 1.26 -42.40
N PHE A 298 2.04 0.60 -41.24
CA PHE A 298 2.58 1.14 -40.00
C PHE A 298 4.11 1.30 -40.11
N PRO A 299 4.68 2.34 -39.46
CA PRO A 299 6.12 2.47 -39.38
C PRO A 299 6.70 1.33 -38.53
N SER A 300 7.92 0.90 -38.83
CA SER A 300 8.64 -0.07 -37.99
C SER A 300 9.22 0.56 -36.72
N ILE A 301 9.35 1.89 -36.69
CA ILE A 301 9.92 2.65 -35.59
C ILE A 301 9.06 3.88 -35.30
N VAL A 302 8.77 4.12 -34.03
CA VAL A 302 8.16 5.35 -33.51
C VAL A 302 9.02 5.96 -32.40
N TYR A 303 8.79 7.23 -32.10
CA TYR A 303 9.65 8.02 -31.23
C TYR A 303 8.85 8.68 -30.11
N ARG A 304 9.45 8.77 -28.93
CA ARG A 304 8.93 9.57 -27.81
C ARG A 304 10.09 10.25 -27.10
N GLY A 305 10.03 11.58 -26.98
CA GLY A 305 10.96 12.33 -26.13
C GLY A 305 10.29 12.66 -24.81
N GLN A 306 11.08 12.66 -23.74
CA GLN A 306 10.66 13.10 -22.42
C GLN A 306 11.87 13.35 -21.52
N THR A 307 11.64 14.04 -20.41
CA THR A 307 12.63 14.27 -19.36
C THR A 307 12.30 13.43 -18.14
N MET A 308 13.31 13.03 -17.36
CA MET A 308 13.13 12.30 -16.09
C MET A 308 14.21 12.64 -15.07
N THR A 309 13.92 12.42 -13.79
CA THR A 309 14.91 12.64 -12.73
C THR A 309 16.07 11.63 -12.84
N PRO A 310 17.28 11.96 -12.37
CA PRO A 310 18.40 11.01 -12.36
C PRO A 310 18.08 9.71 -11.63
N LYS A 311 17.36 9.81 -10.50
CA LYS A 311 16.92 8.66 -9.72
C LYS A 311 15.96 7.76 -10.50
N ASP A 312 14.99 8.36 -11.20
CA ASP A 312 14.06 7.62 -12.04
C ASP A 312 14.78 6.93 -13.20
N PHE A 313 15.74 7.61 -13.84
CA PHE A 313 16.53 7.02 -14.91
C PHE A 313 17.30 5.78 -14.44
N GLU A 314 18.04 5.88 -13.33
CA GLU A 314 18.81 4.75 -12.78
C GLU A 314 17.93 3.55 -12.39
N ILE A 315 16.76 3.82 -11.81
CA ILE A 315 15.85 2.77 -11.38
C ILE A 315 15.12 2.14 -12.58
N LYS A 316 14.61 2.97 -13.49
CA LYS A 316 13.64 2.53 -14.52
C LYS A 316 14.30 2.13 -15.83
N ILE A 317 15.46 2.70 -16.17
CA ILE A 317 16.13 2.48 -17.45
C ILE A 317 17.35 1.58 -17.23
N GLN A 318 17.12 0.27 -17.35
CA GLN A 318 18.18 -0.74 -17.21
C GLN A 318 18.21 -1.69 -18.43
N PRO A 319 19.39 -2.15 -18.86
CA PRO A 319 19.51 -3.05 -19.99
C PRO A 319 18.69 -4.33 -19.80
N ASP A 320 18.03 -4.78 -20.87
CA ASP A 320 17.24 -6.02 -20.96
C ASP A 320 16.02 -6.13 -20.02
N LYS A 321 15.69 -5.06 -19.29
CA LYS A 321 14.50 -5.01 -18.44
C LYS A 321 13.22 -4.76 -19.22
N LEU A 322 12.13 -5.25 -18.65
CA LEU A 322 10.76 -4.93 -19.06
C LEU A 322 10.37 -3.55 -18.55
N MET A 323 9.67 -2.81 -19.40
CA MET A 323 9.22 -1.44 -19.17
C MET A 323 7.79 -1.31 -19.68
N SER A 324 6.96 -0.58 -18.94
CA SER A 324 5.65 -0.17 -19.46
C SER A 324 5.39 1.29 -19.13
N PHE A 325 4.51 1.87 -19.94
CA PHE A 325 3.94 3.18 -19.68
C PHE A 325 2.55 2.95 -19.08
N ASN A 326 2.35 3.47 -17.87
CA ASN A 326 1.07 3.37 -17.16
C ASN A 326 0.08 4.43 -17.68
N ASN A 327 -0.04 4.58 -19.00
CA ASN A 327 -0.94 5.49 -19.69
C ASN A 327 -1.18 5.03 -21.14
N PHE A 328 -2.07 5.72 -21.86
CA PHE A 328 -2.12 5.56 -23.31
C PHE A 328 -0.91 6.28 -23.89
N LEU A 329 0.03 5.49 -24.39
CA LEU A 329 1.33 5.99 -24.80
C LEU A 329 1.19 6.74 -26.13
N SER A 330 1.33 8.06 -26.09
CA SER A 330 1.45 8.89 -27.28
C SER A 330 2.89 8.88 -27.80
N THR A 331 3.05 8.69 -29.12
CA THR A 331 4.33 8.66 -29.83
C THR A 331 4.22 9.39 -31.17
N SER A 332 5.36 9.74 -31.77
CA SER A 332 5.43 10.36 -33.08
C SER A 332 6.18 9.48 -34.08
N GLU A 333 5.76 9.52 -35.34
CA GLU A 333 6.53 8.97 -36.45
C GLU A 333 7.79 9.79 -36.76
N LEU A 334 7.81 11.04 -36.30
CA LEU A 334 8.85 12.01 -36.60
C LEU A 334 9.77 12.19 -35.39
N ARG A 335 11.01 11.72 -35.54
CA ARG A 335 12.05 11.81 -34.49
C ARG A 335 12.25 13.23 -33.97
N ASN A 336 12.27 14.22 -34.86
CA ASN A 336 12.47 15.63 -34.52
C ASN A 336 11.31 16.21 -33.70
N VAL A 337 10.08 15.79 -33.99
CA VAL A 337 8.89 16.17 -33.20
C VAL A 337 9.01 15.58 -31.80
N ALA A 338 9.30 14.28 -31.70
CA ALA A 338 9.52 13.60 -30.41
C ALA A 338 10.65 14.25 -29.59
N ALA A 339 11.79 14.56 -30.22
CA ALA A 339 12.90 15.23 -29.55
C ALA A 339 12.56 16.65 -29.05
N GLY A 340 11.57 17.31 -29.66
CA GLY A 340 11.06 18.62 -29.21
C GLY A 340 10.39 18.59 -27.83
N PHE A 341 9.94 17.41 -27.37
CA PHE A 341 9.37 17.22 -26.03
C PHE A 341 10.43 17.02 -24.93
N ILE A 342 11.72 17.12 -25.27
CA ILE A 342 12.81 17.13 -24.30
C ILE A 342 13.11 18.60 -23.97
N SER A 343 12.46 19.13 -22.94
CA SER A 343 12.36 20.57 -22.66
C SER A 343 13.21 21.08 -21.49
N ASP A 344 13.79 20.19 -20.67
CA ASP A 344 14.44 20.55 -19.40
C ASP A 344 15.90 20.06 -19.31
N ASN A 345 16.83 21.02 -19.20
CA ASN A 345 18.29 20.78 -19.05
C ASN A 345 18.70 20.37 -17.63
N SER A 346 17.84 20.55 -16.62
CA SER A 346 18.10 20.15 -15.24
C SER A 346 17.81 18.66 -15.00
N LYS A 347 17.10 18.02 -15.93
CA LYS A 347 16.71 16.61 -15.90
C LYS A 347 17.45 15.81 -16.97
N ILE A 348 17.36 14.48 -16.87
CA ILE A 348 17.89 13.59 -17.90
C ILE A 348 16.89 13.56 -19.06
N GLY A 349 17.30 14.10 -20.21
CA GLY A 349 16.55 13.96 -21.46
C GLY A 349 16.67 12.55 -22.01
N VAL A 350 15.54 11.92 -22.32
CA VAL A 350 15.47 10.56 -22.87
C VAL A 350 14.68 10.57 -24.17
N LEU A 351 15.30 10.04 -25.22
CA LEU A 351 14.65 9.77 -26.51
C LEU A 351 14.44 8.27 -26.65
N PHE A 352 13.18 7.84 -26.52
CA PHE A 352 12.78 6.48 -26.82
C PHE A 352 12.68 6.28 -28.33
N VAL A 353 13.35 5.24 -28.79
CA VAL A 353 13.27 4.74 -30.18
C VAL A 353 12.62 3.37 -30.10
N ILE A 354 11.36 3.28 -30.50
CA ILE A 354 10.50 2.15 -30.21
C ILE A 354 10.29 1.36 -31.48
N THR A 355 10.81 0.14 -31.53
CA THR A 355 10.51 -0.84 -32.58
C THR A 355 9.16 -1.47 -32.30
N ILE A 356 8.26 -1.41 -33.28
CA ILE A 356 6.90 -1.92 -33.17
C ILE A 356 6.64 -3.00 -34.22
N ASP A 357 5.83 -3.98 -33.84
CA ASP A 357 5.43 -5.09 -34.70
C ASP A 357 3.90 -5.14 -34.76
N PRO A 358 3.30 -4.79 -35.92
CA PRO A 358 1.85 -4.79 -36.09
C PRO A 358 1.21 -6.17 -35.98
N SER A 359 1.99 -7.26 -36.00
CA SER A 359 1.47 -8.61 -35.81
C SER A 359 1.16 -8.94 -34.33
N ILE A 360 1.68 -8.14 -33.38
CA ILE A 360 1.44 -8.32 -31.95
C ILE A 360 0.04 -7.81 -31.58
N LYS A 361 -0.95 -8.71 -31.64
CA LYS A 361 -2.36 -8.36 -31.39
C LYS A 361 -2.69 -7.90 -29.97
N SER A 362 -1.88 -8.26 -28.97
CA SER A 362 -2.13 -7.90 -27.57
C SER A 362 -1.84 -6.43 -27.26
N ALA A 363 -1.21 -5.70 -28.18
CA ALA A 363 -0.75 -4.34 -28.00
C ALA A 363 -1.21 -3.44 -29.17
N ALA A 364 -2.50 -3.10 -29.21
CA ALA A 364 -3.04 -2.23 -30.26
C ALA A 364 -2.54 -0.79 -30.17
N TYR A 365 -2.36 -0.20 -31.35
CA TYR A 365 -1.98 1.19 -31.54
C TYR A 365 -2.51 1.70 -32.88
N ALA A 366 -2.78 2.99 -32.99
CA ALA A 366 -3.33 3.57 -34.21
C ALA A 366 -2.72 4.93 -34.51
N ARG A 367 -2.65 5.28 -35.79
CA ARG A 367 -2.50 6.67 -36.22
C ARG A 367 -3.78 7.42 -35.87
N VAL A 368 -3.68 8.45 -35.05
CA VAL A 368 -4.85 9.13 -34.47
C VAL A 368 -5.07 10.56 -34.97
N ALA A 369 -4.19 11.09 -35.82
CA ALA A 369 -4.26 12.45 -36.34
C ALA A 369 -5.68 12.88 -36.76
N GLU A 370 -6.33 12.09 -37.62
CA GLU A 370 -7.69 12.35 -38.15
C GLU A 370 -8.80 12.34 -37.09
N PHE A 371 -8.53 11.78 -35.91
CA PHE A 371 -9.49 11.63 -34.81
C PHE A 371 -9.13 12.47 -33.59
N SER A 372 -7.89 12.96 -33.52
CA SER A 372 -7.37 13.79 -32.43
C SER A 372 -7.86 15.24 -32.52
N GLU A 373 -7.77 15.99 -31.43
CA GLU A 373 -7.98 17.44 -31.45
C GLU A 373 -6.86 18.18 -32.23
N PHE A 374 -5.72 17.52 -32.47
CA PHE A 374 -4.55 18.07 -33.16
C PHE A 374 -4.29 17.35 -34.50
N SER A 375 -5.07 17.70 -35.52
CA SER A 375 -5.07 17.00 -36.83
C SER A 375 -3.76 16.99 -37.60
N ASP A 376 -2.82 17.88 -37.26
CA ASP A 376 -1.58 18.09 -38.01
C ASP A 376 -0.41 17.22 -37.49
N GLU A 377 -0.59 16.51 -36.38
CA GLU A 377 0.47 15.70 -35.78
C GLU A 377 0.45 14.25 -36.32
N LYS A 378 1.61 13.74 -36.75
CA LYS A 378 1.78 12.32 -37.08
C LYS A 378 1.90 11.47 -35.81
N GLU A 379 0.84 11.50 -35.02
CA GLU A 379 0.72 10.83 -33.74
C GLU A 379 0.29 9.37 -33.92
N ILE A 380 1.00 8.48 -33.21
CA ILE A 380 0.59 7.10 -32.99
C ILE A 380 0.31 6.94 -31.50
N LEU A 381 -0.94 6.61 -31.20
CA LEU A 381 -1.42 6.39 -29.84
C LEU A 381 -1.54 4.88 -29.57
N PHE A 382 -0.87 4.43 -28.52
CA PHE A 382 -0.94 3.05 -28.04
C PHE A 382 -2.02 2.93 -26.97
N SER A 383 -2.69 1.77 -26.98
CA SER A 383 -3.42 1.28 -25.82
C SER A 383 -2.55 1.27 -24.55
N THR A 384 -3.19 1.46 -23.38
CA THR A 384 -2.53 1.23 -22.09
C THR A 384 -1.99 -0.19 -21.94
N HIS A 385 -0.99 -0.31 -21.05
CA HIS A 385 -0.34 -1.56 -20.67
C HIS A 385 0.37 -2.25 -21.84
N THR A 386 0.90 -1.45 -22.77
CA THR A 386 1.88 -1.94 -23.75
C THR A 386 3.23 -2.11 -23.08
N ILE A 387 3.85 -3.26 -23.32
CA ILE A 387 5.08 -3.66 -22.64
C ILE A 387 6.20 -3.68 -23.66
N PHE A 388 7.34 -3.13 -23.23
CA PHE A 388 8.53 -2.99 -24.03
C PHE A 388 9.71 -3.63 -23.32
N ARG A 389 10.63 -4.21 -24.09
CA ARG A 389 11.95 -4.60 -23.58
C ARG A 389 12.99 -3.57 -23.96
N ILE A 390 13.79 -3.15 -22.99
CA ILE A 390 14.91 -2.22 -23.19
C ILE A 390 16.06 -2.98 -23.84
N ARG A 391 16.35 -2.69 -25.11
CA ARG A 391 17.41 -3.38 -25.88
C ARG A 391 18.76 -2.71 -25.80
N GLN A 392 18.77 -1.38 -25.89
CA GLN A 392 20.01 -0.61 -25.94
C GLN A 392 19.79 0.74 -25.27
N ILE A 393 20.76 1.14 -24.46
CA ILE A 393 20.81 2.47 -23.86
C ILE A 393 22.13 3.08 -24.34
N LYS A 394 22.07 4.27 -24.97
CA LYS A 394 23.27 5.00 -25.38
C LYS A 394 23.12 6.49 -25.09
N GLU A 395 24.18 7.12 -24.62
CA GLU A 395 24.26 8.58 -24.61
C GLU A 395 24.46 9.07 -26.04
N ILE A 396 23.71 10.09 -26.45
CA ILE A 396 23.87 10.77 -27.73
C ILE A 396 23.87 12.29 -27.50
N GLN A 397 24.40 13.00 -28.49
CA GLN A 397 24.37 14.45 -28.51
C GLN A 397 23.30 14.90 -29.50
N GLU A 398 22.31 15.65 -29.01
CA GLU A 398 21.23 16.22 -29.81
C GLU A 398 21.27 17.73 -29.66
N LYS A 399 21.69 18.44 -30.71
CA LYS A 399 22.03 19.87 -30.63
C LYS A 399 23.09 20.11 -29.53
N GLU A 400 22.83 21.00 -28.59
CA GLU A 400 23.72 21.33 -27.46
C GLU A 400 23.44 20.51 -26.19
N MET A 401 22.50 19.56 -26.23
CA MET A 401 22.09 18.78 -25.06
C MET A 401 22.59 17.35 -25.14
N LYS A 402 23.07 16.82 -24.02
CA LYS A 402 23.32 15.39 -23.83
C LYS A 402 22.00 14.71 -23.49
N ILE A 403 21.57 13.77 -24.33
CA ILE A 403 20.35 12.99 -24.10
C ILE A 403 20.66 11.51 -24.20
N TRP A 404 19.84 10.68 -23.55
CA TRP A 404 19.94 9.23 -23.62
C TRP A 404 18.98 8.69 -24.66
N GLN A 405 19.50 8.02 -25.67
CA GLN A 405 18.68 7.24 -26.59
C GLN A 405 18.45 5.84 -26.01
N VAL A 406 17.18 5.50 -25.79
CA VAL A 406 16.77 4.19 -25.28
C VAL A 406 15.99 3.45 -26.37
N LYS A 407 16.54 2.34 -26.86
CA LYS A 407 15.87 1.48 -27.83
C LYS A 407 14.93 0.52 -27.11
N LEU A 408 13.66 0.57 -27.48
CA LEU A 408 12.61 -0.28 -26.96
C LEU A 408 12.13 -1.22 -28.07
N THR A 409 11.75 -2.44 -27.71
CA THR A 409 11.06 -3.37 -28.61
C THR A 409 9.74 -3.75 -27.97
N LEU A 410 8.63 -3.60 -28.70
CA LEU A 410 7.32 -4.06 -28.28
C LEU A 410 7.34 -5.59 -28.09
N ILE A 411 6.77 -6.08 -26.99
CA ILE A 411 6.68 -7.51 -26.67
C ILE A 411 5.28 -7.92 -26.23
N SER A 412 5.02 -9.24 -26.20
CA SER A 412 3.80 -9.85 -25.66
C SER A 412 4.12 -11.04 -24.75
N ASP A 413 3.14 -11.43 -23.94
CA ASP A 413 3.18 -12.61 -23.06
C ASP A 413 3.31 -13.93 -23.82
N THR A 414 2.92 -13.97 -25.10
CA THR A 414 3.12 -15.11 -26.00
C THR A 414 4.57 -15.28 -26.47
N VAL A 415 5.36 -14.21 -26.42
CA VAL A 415 6.75 -14.17 -26.90
C VAL A 415 7.74 -14.12 -25.73
N ASP A 416 7.29 -13.72 -24.54
CA ASP A 416 8.14 -13.46 -23.38
C ASP A 416 7.79 -14.35 -22.16
N GLN A 417 8.69 -15.27 -21.83
CA GLN A 417 8.50 -16.24 -20.74
C GLN A 417 8.35 -15.55 -19.37
N GLN A 418 9.08 -14.47 -19.10
CA GLN A 418 9.01 -13.77 -17.81
C GLN A 418 7.63 -13.13 -17.60
N LEU A 419 7.07 -12.55 -18.65
CA LEU A 419 5.72 -11.98 -18.63
C LEU A 419 4.63 -13.06 -18.54
N SER A 420 4.83 -14.19 -19.22
CA SER A 420 3.92 -15.34 -19.14
C SER A 420 3.83 -15.90 -17.72
N ASP A 421 4.97 -16.11 -17.06
CA ASP A 421 5.02 -16.65 -15.69
C ASP A 421 4.38 -15.69 -14.68
N LEU A 422 4.60 -14.38 -14.84
CA LEU A 422 4.02 -13.35 -13.96
C LEU A 422 2.49 -13.22 -14.11
N THR A 423 1.98 -13.32 -15.34
CA THR A 423 0.53 -13.20 -15.61
C THR A 423 -0.24 -14.46 -15.22
N LYS A 424 0.35 -15.66 -15.40
CA LYS A 424 -0.34 -16.93 -15.23
C LYS A 424 -0.87 -17.13 -13.81
N GLN A 425 -0.06 -16.84 -12.79
CA GLN A 425 -0.48 -17.08 -11.40
C GLN A 425 -1.59 -16.11 -10.97
N ILE A 426 -1.47 -14.82 -11.26
CA ILE A 426 -2.49 -13.83 -10.87
C ILE A 426 -3.80 -14.06 -11.63
N ARG A 427 -3.74 -14.48 -12.91
CA ARG A 427 -4.93 -14.88 -13.68
C ARG A 427 -5.72 -16.00 -13.01
N THR A 428 -5.05 -16.94 -12.33
CA THR A 428 -5.76 -18.01 -11.60
C THR A 428 -6.41 -17.53 -10.30
N GLU A 429 -6.02 -16.37 -9.77
CA GLU A 429 -6.54 -15.84 -8.51
C GLU A 429 -7.73 -14.87 -8.70
N ILE A 430 -7.88 -14.25 -9.87
CA ILE A 430 -8.96 -13.31 -10.20
C ILE A 430 -10.05 -14.04 -11.01
N THR A 431 -10.93 -14.74 -10.30
CA THR A 431 -12.02 -15.55 -10.88
C THR A 431 -13.32 -14.75 -11.10
N GLY A 432 -14.22 -15.23 -11.96
CA GLY A 432 -15.54 -14.63 -12.25
C GLY A 432 -15.61 -14.01 -13.64
N THR A 433 -16.61 -13.16 -13.90
CA THR A 433 -16.67 -12.30 -15.10
C THR A 433 -17.02 -10.85 -14.75
N GLY A 434 -16.54 -9.88 -15.55
CA GLY A 434 -16.90 -8.47 -15.42
C GLY A 434 -16.79 -7.94 -13.98
N TRP A 435 -17.92 -7.48 -13.41
CA TRP A 435 -17.96 -6.92 -12.06
C TRP A 435 -17.56 -7.89 -10.94
N GLU A 436 -17.76 -9.20 -11.09
CA GLU A 436 -17.30 -10.18 -10.09
C GLU A 436 -15.77 -10.16 -9.97
N ARG A 437 -15.09 -10.19 -11.13
CA ARG A 437 -13.62 -10.09 -11.20
C ARG A 437 -13.15 -8.75 -10.67
N MET A 438 -13.88 -7.67 -10.94
CA MET A 438 -13.57 -6.35 -10.40
C MET A 438 -13.62 -6.37 -8.86
N GLY A 439 -14.67 -6.95 -8.27
CA GLY A 439 -14.79 -7.10 -6.82
C GLY A 439 -13.62 -7.89 -6.21
N VAL A 440 -13.23 -9.01 -6.83
CA VAL A 440 -12.07 -9.81 -6.38
C VAL A 440 -10.76 -9.04 -6.51
N LEU A 441 -10.55 -8.32 -7.63
CA LEU A 441 -9.37 -7.49 -7.84
C LEU A 441 -9.25 -6.40 -6.78
N LEU A 442 -10.34 -5.66 -6.52
CA LEU A 442 -10.38 -4.60 -5.50
C LEU A 442 -10.05 -5.14 -4.11
N TRP A 443 -10.62 -6.28 -3.74
CA TRP A 443 -10.30 -6.96 -2.49
C TRP A 443 -8.82 -7.34 -2.40
N LYS A 444 -8.22 -7.87 -3.47
CA LYS A 444 -6.80 -8.19 -3.54
C LYS A 444 -5.88 -6.97 -3.45
N MET A 445 -6.34 -5.81 -3.91
CA MET A 445 -5.63 -4.54 -3.79
C MET A 445 -5.75 -3.91 -2.38
N GLY A 446 -6.57 -4.48 -1.49
CA GLY A 446 -6.86 -3.94 -0.17
C GLY A 446 -7.99 -2.90 -0.14
N GLU A 447 -8.69 -2.69 -1.27
CA GLU A 447 -9.78 -1.72 -1.43
C GLU A 447 -11.12 -2.32 -0.96
N ASN A 448 -11.18 -2.73 0.32
CA ASN A 448 -12.29 -3.49 0.90
C ASN A 448 -13.65 -2.80 0.74
N ASP A 449 -13.72 -1.49 0.96
CA ASP A 449 -14.99 -0.74 0.87
C ASP A 449 -15.53 -0.68 -0.57
N LYS A 450 -14.64 -0.62 -1.57
CA LYS A 450 -15.02 -0.64 -2.98
C LYS A 450 -15.42 -2.05 -3.42
N ALA A 451 -14.69 -3.06 -2.95
CA ALA A 451 -15.07 -4.46 -3.17
C ALA A 451 -16.46 -4.75 -2.58
N GLU A 452 -16.74 -4.24 -1.38
CA GLU A 452 -18.04 -4.37 -0.71
C GLU A 452 -19.16 -3.72 -1.55
N GLN A 453 -18.95 -2.50 -2.03
CA GLN A 453 -19.92 -1.82 -2.91
C GLN A 453 -20.23 -2.65 -4.16
N VAL A 454 -19.21 -3.22 -4.81
CA VAL A 454 -19.40 -4.05 -6.02
C VAL A 454 -20.20 -5.32 -5.71
N PHE A 455 -19.85 -6.07 -4.66
CA PHE A 455 -20.59 -7.29 -4.33
C PHE A 455 -21.99 -7.02 -3.77
N THR A 456 -22.21 -5.88 -3.13
CA THR A 456 -23.54 -5.43 -2.68
C THR A 456 -24.42 -5.10 -3.88
N MET A 457 -23.89 -4.34 -4.85
CA MET A 457 -24.57 -4.05 -6.11
C MET A 457 -24.94 -5.34 -6.87
N LEU A 458 -24.00 -6.30 -6.98
CA LEU A 458 -24.25 -7.59 -7.62
C LEU A 458 -25.33 -8.40 -6.89
N LEU A 459 -25.33 -8.38 -5.56
CA LEU A 459 -26.32 -9.04 -4.74
C LEU A 459 -27.73 -8.43 -4.91
N GLU A 460 -27.83 -7.11 -4.99
CA GLU A 460 -29.09 -6.37 -5.19
C GLU A 460 -29.67 -6.57 -6.60
N GLN A 461 -28.81 -6.67 -7.62
CA GLN A 461 -29.21 -6.90 -9.01
C GLN A 461 -29.61 -8.35 -9.29
N ALA A 462 -29.08 -9.30 -8.52
CA ALA A 462 -29.36 -10.71 -8.70
C ALA A 462 -30.82 -11.07 -8.36
N PRO A 463 -31.53 -11.85 -9.20
CA PRO A 463 -32.85 -12.41 -8.88
C PRO A 463 -32.85 -13.23 -7.58
N ASP A 464 -34.00 -13.37 -6.93
CA ASP A 464 -34.11 -14.11 -5.65
C ASP A 464 -33.80 -15.61 -5.75
N ASP A 465 -33.97 -16.20 -6.93
CA ASP A 465 -33.64 -17.58 -7.24
C ASP A 465 -32.22 -17.76 -7.82
N ASP A 466 -31.42 -16.68 -7.89
CA ASP A 466 -30.05 -16.75 -8.40
C ASP A 466 -29.12 -17.44 -7.39
N ASN A 467 -28.62 -18.62 -7.77
CA ASN A 467 -27.66 -19.38 -6.99
C ASN A 467 -26.32 -18.64 -6.80
N ASN A 468 -26.00 -17.65 -7.63
CA ASN A 468 -24.81 -16.80 -7.47
C ASN A 468 -24.90 -15.90 -6.23
N LYS A 469 -26.11 -15.66 -5.67
CA LYS A 469 -26.25 -14.96 -4.38
C LYS A 469 -25.46 -15.63 -3.27
N ALA A 470 -25.34 -16.96 -3.28
CA ALA A 470 -24.49 -17.68 -2.33
C ALA A 470 -23.03 -17.24 -2.43
N TYR A 471 -22.50 -17.09 -3.65
CA TYR A 471 -21.14 -16.62 -3.89
C TYR A 471 -20.96 -15.15 -3.45
N TYR A 472 -21.88 -14.25 -3.77
CA TYR A 472 -21.80 -12.85 -3.34
C TYR A 472 -21.82 -12.70 -1.82
N TYR A 473 -22.66 -13.48 -1.14
CA TYR A 473 -22.65 -13.56 0.31
C TYR A 473 -21.31 -14.08 0.86
N GLN A 474 -20.66 -15.07 0.23
CA GLN A 474 -19.30 -15.48 0.63
C GLN A 474 -18.30 -14.33 0.48
N CYS A 475 -18.33 -13.61 -0.63
CA CYS A 475 -17.43 -12.47 -0.87
C CYS A 475 -17.65 -11.35 0.16
N LEU A 476 -18.90 -10.99 0.44
CA LEU A 476 -19.24 -10.01 1.48
C LEU A 476 -18.80 -10.47 2.88
N GLY A 477 -19.00 -11.75 3.20
CA GLY A 477 -18.50 -12.33 4.46
C GLY A 477 -16.98 -12.24 4.58
N LEU A 478 -16.24 -12.52 3.50
CA LEU A 478 -14.78 -12.40 3.46
C LEU A 478 -14.32 -10.96 3.67
N ILE A 479 -14.99 -9.99 3.04
CA ILE A 479 -14.69 -8.57 3.19
C ILE A 479 -14.98 -8.10 4.61
N LYS A 480 -16.13 -8.47 5.19
CA LYS A 480 -16.51 -8.10 6.55
C LYS A 480 -15.57 -8.68 7.59
N ARG A 481 -15.15 -9.94 7.42
CA ARG A 481 -14.14 -10.57 8.27
C ARG A 481 -12.81 -9.81 8.20
N ASN A 482 -12.39 -9.39 7.00
CA ASN A 482 -11.18 -8.58 6.82
C ASN A 482 -11.32 -7.14 7.36
N GLN A 483 -12.53 -6.62 7.50
CA GLN A 483 -12.81 -5.34 8.17
C GLN A 483 -12.90 -5.48 9.71
N GLY A 484 -12.73 -6.68 10.26
CA GLY A 484 -12.90 -6.96 11.70
C GLY A 484 -14.35 -7.07 12.16
N GLN A 485 -15.32 -7.08 11.23
CA GLN A 485 -16.76 -7.18 11.53
C GLN A 485 -17.22 -8.65 11.52
N TYR A 486 -16.72 -9.44 12.49
CA TYR A 486 -16.86 -10.90 12.45
C TYR A 486 -18.30 -11.41 12.56
N ASN A 487 -19.16 -10.79 13.38
CA ASN A 487 -20.57 -11.17 13.48
C ASN A 487 -21.30 -10.97 12.14
N VAL A 488 -21.10 -9.82 11.49
CA VAL A 488 -21.68 -9.52 10.18
C VAL A 488 -21.15 -10.49 9.12
N ALA A 489 -19.87 -10.86 9.20
CA ALA A 489 -19.29 -11.86 8.32
C ALA A 489 -19.97 -13.23 8.47
N ILE A 490 -20.21 -13.67 9.72
CA ILE A 490 -20.93 -14.91 10.02
C ILE A 490 -22.34 -14.87 9.44
N ASP A 491 -23.09 -13.78 9.62
CA ASP A 491 -24.44 -13.64 9.06
C ASP A 491 -24.45 -13.83 7.54
N PHE A 492 -23.48 -13.25 6.83
CA PHE A 492 -23.35 -13.44 5.39
C PHE A 492 -22.97 -14.88 5.03
N TYR A 493 -22.02 -15.50 5.73
CA TYR A 493 -21.67 -16.90 5.49
C TYR A 493 -22.83 -17.85 5.78
N GLU A 494 -23.65 -17.59 6.79
CA GLU A 494 -24.83 -18.38 7.11
C GLU A 494 -25.92 -18.25 6.04
N LYS A 495 -26.16 -17.04 5.51
CA LYS A 495 -27.05 -16.82 4.37
C LYS A 495 -26.57 -17.58 3.14
N SER A 496 -25.28 -17.53 2.84
CA SER A 496 -24.67 -18.29 1.75
C SER A 496 -24.87 -19.80 1.95
N LEU A 497 -24.52 -20.31 3.14
CA LEU A 497 -24.67 -21.72 3.49
C LEU A 497 -26.13 -22.20 3.39
N ALA A 498 -27.09 -21.35 3.75
CA ALA A 498 -28.52 -21.67 3.63
C ALA A 498 -28.97 -21.85 2.17
N ILE A 499 -28.43 -21.05 1.25
CA ILE A 499 -28.68 -21.22 -0.20
C ILE A 499 -28.00 -22.49 -0.70
N ASP A 500 -26.71 -22.69 -0.39
CA ASP A 500 -25.96 -23.88 -0.80
C ASP A 500 -26.62 -25.18 -0.31
N LYS A 501 -27.14 -25.21 0.93
CA LYS A 501 -27.85 -26.38 1.48
C LYS A 501 -29.13 -26.74 0.73
N LYS A 502 -29.81 -25.75 0.16
CA LYS A 502 -31.05 -25.95 -0.62
C LYS A 502 -30.76 -26.44 -2.04
N THR A 503 -29.60 -26.06 -2.59
CA THR A 503 -29.30 -26.20 -4.02
C THR A 503 -28.32 -27.32 -4.32
N LEU A 504 -27.50 -27.71 -3.34
CA LEU A 504 -26.43 -28.70 -3.51
C LEU A 504 -26.71 -29.99 -2.73
N SER A 505 -26.04 -31.07 -3.12
CA SER A 505 -26.11 -32.33 -2.39
C SER A 505 -25.43 -32.21 -1.01
N PRO A 506 -25.84 -32.99 0.02
CA PRO A 506 -25.32 -32.85 1.38
C PRO A 506 -23.80 -32.99 1.55
N ASN A 507 -23.13 -33.67 0.62
CA ASN A 507 -21.68 -33.85 0.61
C ASN A 507 -20.99 -33.01 -0.48
N HIS A 508 -21.62 -31.96 -1.00
CA HIS A 508 -21.01 -31.15 -2.05
C HIS A 508 -19.82 -30.34 -1.48
N PRO A 509 -18.63 -30.32 -2.13
CA PRO A 509 -17.45 -29.62 -1.62
C PRO A 509 -17.63 -28.13 -1.30
N LYS A 510 -18.55 -27.44 -1.99
CA LYS A 510 -18.90 -26.04 -1.68
C LYS A 510 -19.49 -25.87 -0.27
N LEU A 511 -20.27 -26.83 0.24
CA LEU A 511 -20.77 -26.79 1.62
C LEU A 511 -19.62 -26.83 2.62
N ALA A 512 -18.59 -27.63 2.32
CA ALA A 512 -17.37 -27.71 3.11
C ALA A 512 -16.66 -26.34 3.17
N ALA A 513 -16.49 -25.69 2.01
CA ALA A 513 -15.94 -24.33 1.93
C ALA A 513 -16.75 -23.29 2.73
N SER A 514 -18.09 -23.38 2.68
CA SER A 514 -18.98 -22.50 3.44
C SER A 514 -18.82 -22.70 4.96
N TYR A 515 -18.77 -23.95 5.44
CA TYR A 515 -18.46 -24.23 6.86
C TYR A 515 -17.06 -23.77 7.27
N ASN A 516 -16.07 -23.97 6.40
CA ASN A 516 -14.70 -23.50 6.63
C ASN A 516 -14.64 -21.99 6.85
N ASN A 517 -15.39 -21.20 6.06
CA ASN A 517 -15.39 -19.74 6.20
C ASN A 517 -16.06 -19.26 7.50
N ILE A 518 -17.12 -19.95 7.94
CA ILE A 518 -17.72 -19.72 9.26
C ILE A 518 -16.71 -20.06 10.38
N GLY A 519 -16.01 -21.20 10.27
CA GLY A 519 -14.97 -21.59 11.22
C GLY A 519 -13.83 -20.56 11.31
N LEU A 520 -13.44 -19.96 10.17
CA LEU A 520 -12.45 -18.88 10.13
C LEU A 520 -12.92 -17.65 10.91
N ALA A 521 -14.19 -17.26 10.80
CA ALA A 521 -14.72 -16.11 11.52
C ALA A 521 -14.79 -16.38 13.03
N TYR A 522 -15.26 -17.55 13.47
CA TYR A 522 -15.28 -17.90 14.89
C TYR A 522 -13.88 -17.98 15.51
N ARG A 523 -12.90 -18.50 14.77
CA ARG A 523 -11.51 -18.51 15.22
C ARG A 523 -10.97 -17.10 15.45
N ASP A 524 -11.26 -16.18 14.53
CA ASP A 524 -10.82 -14.78 14.64
C ASP A 524 -11.59 -14.01 15.74
N MET A 525 -12.76 -14.49 16.16
CA MET A 525 -13.47 -14.02 17.35
C MET A 525 -12.96 -14.64 18.67
N GLY A 526 -11.99 -15.55 18.61
CA GLY A 526 -11.51 -16.29 19.78
C GLY A 526 -12.46 -17.40 20.27
N ASP A 527 -13.56 -17.70 19.57
CA ASP A 527 -14.43 -18.84 19.88
C ASP A 527 -13.88 -20.11 19.21
N TYR A 528 -12.80 -20.62 19.78
CA TYR A 528 -12.08 -21.79 19.25
C TYR A 528 -12.93 -23.07 19.26
N SER A 529 -13.89 -23.19 20.19
CA SER A 529 -14.79 -24.35 20.25
C SER A 529 -15.73 -24.40 19.05
N LYS A 530 -16.38 -23.28 18.71
CA LYS A 530 -17.21 -23.23 17.50
C LYS A 530 -16.38 -23.34 16.24
N ALA A 531 -15.19 -22.73 16.20
CA ALA A 531 -14.29 -22.88 15.07
C ALA A 531 -13.99 -24.36 14.76
N LEU A 532 -13.66 -25.16 15.79
CA LEU A 532 -13.45 -26.59 15.65
C LEU A 532 -14.71 -27.31 15.15
N GLU A 533 -15.90 -27.04 15.71
CA GLU A 533 -17.16 -27.65 15.27
C GLU A 533 -17.39 -27.45 13.75
N PHE A 534 -17.16 -26.23 13.27
CA PHE A 534 -17.34 -25.90 11.85
C PHE A 534 -16.25 -26.50 10.96
N TYR A 535 -14.99 -26.53 11.41
CA TYR A 535 -13.93 -27.20 10.66
C TYR A 535 -14.06 -28.73 10.64
N GLU A 536 -14.63 -29.34 11.69
CA GLU A 536 -14.93 -30.77 11.70
C GLU A 536 -16.03 -31.12 10.70
N LYS A 537 -17.07 -30.28 10.57
CA LYS A 537 -18.10 -30.42 9.52
C LYS A 537 -17.50 -30.29 8.11
N ASP A 538 -16.63 -29.30 7.89
CA ASP A 538 -15.87 -29.17 6.63
C ASP A 538 -15.04 -30.43 6.33
N LEU A 539 -14.28 -30.91 7.32
CA LEU A 539 -13.46 -32.11 7.18
C LEU A 539 -14.30 -33.35 6.88
N GLU A 540 -15.45 -33.53 7.54
CA GLU A 540 -16.35 -34.66 7.33
C GLU A 540 -16.89 -34.68 5.90
N ILE A 541 -17.40 -33.54 5.40
CA ILE A 541 -17.90 -33.43 4.03
C ILE A 541 -16.78 -33.68 3.04
N THR A 542 -15.63 -33.02 3.23
CA THR A 542 -14.47 -33.15 2.33
C THR A 542 -13.99 -34.60 2.26
N ARG A 543 -13.98 -35.34 3.38
CA ARG A 543 -13.61 -36.78 3.42
C ARG A 543 -14.59 -37.67 2.68
N LYS A 544 -15.90 -37.36 2.70
CA LYS A 544 -16.92 -38.12 1.96
C LYS A 544 -16.92 -37.78 0.48
N ALA A 545 -16.60 -36.55 0.13
CA ALA A 545 -16.73 -36.01 -1.22
C ALA A 545 -15.48 -36.23 -2.10
N LEU A 546 -14.28 -36.28 -1.51
CA LEU A 546 -13.02 -36.22 -2.24
C LEU A 546 -12.08 -37.41 -1.90
N PRO A 547 -11.15 -37.76 -2.81
CA PRO A 547 -10.17 -38.81 -2.54
C PRO A 547 -9.28 -38.54 -1.31
N PRO A 548 -8.74 -39.58 -0.63
CA PRO A 548 -7.98 -39.42 0.61
C PRO A 548 -6.75 -38.52 0.57
N ASN A 549 -6.13 -38.33 -0.60
CA ASN A 549 -4.98 -37.45 -0.78
C ASN A 549 -5.36 -36.11 -1.45
N HIS A 550 -6.65 -35.75 -1.52
CA HIS A 550 -7.04 -34.50 -2.15
C HIS A 550 -6.53 -33.28 -1.36
N PRO A 551 -5.95 -32.24 -1.99
CA PRO A 551 -5.40 -31.07 -1.29
C PRO A 551 -6.37 -30.34 -0.36
N SER A 552 -7.69 -30.38 -0.64
CA SER A 552 -8.70 -29.80 0.24
C SER A 552 -8.73 -30.44 1.64
N LEU A 553 -8.45 -31.75 1.76
CA LEU A 553 -8.34 -32.41 3.07
C LEU A 553 -7.18 -31.83 3.88
N ALA A 554 -6.07 -31.53 3.22
CA ALA A 554 -4.94 -30.87 3.87
C ALA A 554 -5.31 -29.46 4.35
N THR A 555 -6.17 -28.75 3.62
CA THR A 555 -6.66 -27.44 4.06
C THR A 555 -7.50 -27.55 5.33
N SER A 556 -8.44 -28.49 5.41
CA SER A 556 -9.24 -28.72 6.62
C SER A 556 -8.37 -29.08 7.83
N TYR A 557 -7.44 -30.04 7.67
CA TYR A 557 -6.49 -30.39 8.75
C TYR A 557 -5.61 -29.21 9.16
N ASN A 558 -5.12 -28.42 8.21
CA ASN A 558 -4.33 -27.24 8.51
C ASN A 558 -5.11 -26.21 9.35
N ASN A 559 -6.39 -26.00 9.07
CA ASN A 559 -7.19 -25.03 9.80
C ASN A 559 -7.51 -25.50 11.22
N ILE A 560 -7.78 -26.80 11.41
CA ILE A 560 -7.87 -27.42 12.74
C ILE A 560 -6.55 -27.28 13.51
N GLY A 561 -5.42 -27.55 12.86
CA GLY A 561 -4.08 -27.36 13.45
C GLY A 561 -3.85 -25.91 13.89
N GLN A 562 -4.35 -24.94 13.13
CA GLN A 562 -4.27 -23.52 13.49
C GLN A 562 -5.13 -23.16 14.70
N VAL A 563 -6.30 -23.79 14.88
CA VAL A 563 -7.09 -23.58 16.10
C VAL A 563 -6.35 -24.13 17.32
N TYR A 564 -5.78 -25.35 17.23
CA TYR A 564 -4.96 -25.89 18.33
C TYR A 564 -3.72 -25.05 18.61
N HIS A 565 -3.09 -24.49 17.59
CA HIS A 565 -1.97 -23.55 17.73
C HIS A 565 -2.39 -22.30 18.52
N ASN A 566 -3.53 -21.70 18.16
CA ASN A 566 -4.08 -20.53 18.85
C ASN A 566 -4.56 -20.84 20.28
N MET A 567 -4.90 -22.11 20.55
CA MET A 567 -5.23 -22.61 21.89
C MET A 567 -3.99 -22.99 22.71
N GLY A 568 -2.77 -22.80 22.19
CA GLY A 568 -1.52 -23.17 22.86
C GLY A 568 -1.24 -24.68 22.93
N ASP A 569 -2.08 -25.53 22.31
CA ASP A 569 -1.83 -26.98 22.21
C ASP A 569 -0.93 -27.27 20.99
N TYR A 570 0.33 -26.87 21.12
CA TYR A 570 1.32 -26.96 20.03
C TYR A 570 1.57 -28.40 19.57
N SER A 571 1.41 -29.39 20.46
CA SER A 571 1.56 -30.80 20.11
C SER A 571 0.46 -31.28 19.16
N LYS A 572 -0.82 -30.98 19.45
CA LYS A 572 -1.90 -31.29 18.51
C LYS A 572 -1.81 -30.45 17.25
N ALA A 573 -1.40 -29.19 17.35
CA ALA A 573 -1.19 -28.35 16.17
C ALA A 573 -0.21 -29.02 15.19
N LEU A 574 0.94 -29.49 15.68
CA LEU A 574 1.91 -30.24 14.88
C LEU A 574 1.31 -31.52 14.29
N GLU A 575 0.57 -32.32 15.05
CA GLU A 575 -0.08 -33.54 14.55
C GLU A 575 -0.97 -33.25 13.32
N PHE A 576 -1.79 -32.20 13.41
CA PHE A 576 -2.68 -31.80 12.32
C PHE A 576 -1.93 -31.16 11.13
N TYR A 577 -0.92 -30.34 11.39
CA TYR A 577 -0.07 -29.78 10.34
C TYR A 577 0.74 -30.84 9.59
N GLU A 578 1.26 -31.85 10.28
CA GLU A 578 1.97 -32.98 9.68
C GLU A 578 1.05 -33.85 8.82
N LYS A 579 -0.20 -34.10 9.27
CA LYS A 579 -1.22 -34.76 8.44
C LYS A 579 -1.47 -33.97 7.14
N ALA A 580 -1.63 -32.66 7.24
CA ALA A 580 -1.82 -31.79 6.09
C ALA A 580 -0.61 -31.80 5.14
N LEU A 581 0.62 -31.71 5.69
CA LEU A 581 1.86 -31.77 4.94
C LEU A 581 1.98 -33.08 4.16
N LYS A 582 1.76 -34.23 4.83
CA LYS A 582 1.85 -35.56 4.21
C LYS A 582 0.88 -35.75 3.03
N ILE A 583 -0.32 -35.18 3.12
CA ILE A 583 -1.28 -35.19 2.01
C ILE A 583 -0.75 -34.36 0.84
N ARG A 584 -0.26 -33.14 1.12
CA ARG A 584 0.28 -32.23 0.11
C ARG A 584 1.53 -32.82 -0.58
N GLU A 585 2.44 -33.44 0.16
CA GLU A 585 3.63 -34.10 -0.40
C GLU A 585 3.29 -35.24 -1.36
N LYS A 586 2.20 -35.96 -1.11
CA LYS A 586 1.72 -37.03 -2.00
C LYS A 586 0.99 -36.51 -3.22
N ALA A 587 0.27 -35.40 -3.08
CA ALA A 587 -0.68 -34.91 -4.08
C ALA A 587 -0.10 -33.84 -5.00
N LEU A 588 0.96 -33.15 -4.57
CA LEU A 588 1.48 -31.96 -5.24
C LEU A 588 2.98 -32.13 -5.58
N PRO A 589 3.46 -31.43 -6.63
CA PRO A 589 4.90 -31.36 -6.91
C PRO A 589 5.70 -30.82 -5.72
N SER A 590 6.97 -31.23 -5.60
CA SER A 590 7.84 -30.87 -4.47
C SER A 590 8.12 -29.37 -4.33
N ASN A 591 7.91 -28.59 -5.39
CA ASN A 591 8.02 -27.14 -5.40
C ASN A 591 6.66 -26.43 -5.32
N HIS A 592 5.56 -27.12 -5.01
CA HIS A 592 4.24 -26.48 -4.97
C HIS A 592 4.12 -25.48 -3.79
N PRO A 593 3.59 -24.26 -4.00
CA PRO A 593 3.48 -23.24 -2.94
C PRO A 593 2.77 -23.69 -1.66
N SER A 594 1.74 -24.53 -1.76
CA SER A 594 1.05 -25.10 -0.58
C SER A 594 1.95 -25.89 0.37
N LEU A 595 3.07 -26.46 -0.10
CA LEU A 595 4.07 -27.10 0.76
C LEU A 595 4.83 -26.05 1.57
N ALA A 596 5.14 -24.89 0.98
CA ALA A 596 5.75 -23.77 1.70
C ALA A 596 4.84 -23.29 2.83
N THR A 597 3.52 -23.20 2.61
CA THR A 597 2.55 -22.87 3.66
C THR A 597 2.58 -23.87 4.82
N SER A 598 2.58 -25.18 4.52
CA SER A 598 2.69 -26.23 5.55
C SER A 598 3.97 -26.09 6.38
N TYR A 599 5.12 -25.94 5.73
CA TYR A 599 6.39 -25.76 6.43
C TYR A 599 6.41 -24.48 7.26
N ASN A 600 5.82 -23.38 6.78
CA ASN A 600 5.69 -22.15 7.57
C ASN A 600 4.91 -22.36 8.87
N ASN A 601 3.78 -23.06 8.83
CA ASN A 601 2.93 -23.27 10.01
C ASN A 601 3.62 -24.19 11.05
N ILE A 602 4.32 -25.23 10.57
CA ILE A 602 5.14 -26.10 11.42
C ILE A 602 6.29 -25.29 12.03
N GLY A 603 6.99 -24.48 11.23
CA GLY A 603 8.07 -23.61 11.70
C GLY A 603 7.61 -22.63 12.78
N LEU A 604 6.44 -22.02 12.60
CA LEU A 604 5.83 -21.13 13.60
C LEU A 604 5.51 -21.85 14.91
N THR A 605 5.04 -23.08 14.81
CA THR A 605 4.74 -23.88 16.00
C THR A 605 6.02 -24.23 16.76
N TYR A 606 7.09 -24.64 16.07
CA TYR A 606 8.39 -24.85 16.72
C TYR A 606 8.99 -23.57 17.31
N ASN A 607 8.79 -22.43 16.65
CA ASN A 607 9.24 -21.13 17.15
C ASN A 607 8.58 -20.79 18.49
N ASN A 608 7.26 -21.01 18.62
CA ASN A 608 6.53 -20.79 19.86
C ASN A 608 6.81 -21.85 20.94
N MET A 609 7.30 -23.03 20.54
CA MET A 609 7.83 -24.04 21.44
C MET A 609 9.31 -23.79 21.81
N GLY A 610 9.93 -22.69 21.37
CA GLY A 610 11.33 -22.38 21.66
C GLY A 610 12.37 -23.26 20.93
N ASP A 611 11.94 -24.17 20.05
CA ASP A 611 12.85 -24.96 19.19
C ASP A 611 13.21 -24.15 17.93
N TYR A 612 13.98 -23.09 18.15
CA TYR A 612 14.35 -22.13 17.11
C TYR A 612 15.15 -22.79 15.96
N SER A 613 15.91 -23.85 16.24
CA SER A 613 16.64 -24.59 15.21
C SER A 613 15.70 -25.28 14.23
N LYS A 614 14.68 -26.01 14.72
CA LYS A 614 13.67 -26.62 13.84
C LYS A 614 12.83 -25.56 13.14
N ALA A 615 12.47 -24.47 13.83
CA ALA A 615 11.75 -23.36 13.23
C ALA A 615 12.50 -22.82 11.99
N LEU A 616 13.78 -22.51 12.13
CA LEU A 616 14.63 -22.06 11.02
C LEU A 616 14.78 -23.11 9.91
N GLU A 617 14.87 -24.41 10.24
CA GLU A 617 14.91 -25.48 9.24
C GLU A 617 13.66 -25.46 8.35
N PHE A 618 12.48 -25.44 8.97
CA PHE A 618 11.21 -25.44 8.25
C PHE A 618 10.97 -24.13 7.48
N TYR A 619 11.31 -22.98 8.05
CA TYR A 619 11.22 -21.71 7.33
C TYR A 619 12.16 -21.64 6.13
N LYS A 620 13.38 -22.20 6.23
CA LYS A 620 14.31 -22.29 5.08
C LYS A 620 13.77 -23.22 3.99
N LYS A 621 13.10 -24.33 4.33
CA LYS A 621 12.41 -25.18 3.35
C LYS A 621 11.30 -24.40 2.62
N ALA A 622 10.48 -23.65 3.36
CA ALA A 622 9.43 -22.80 2.78
C ALA A 622 10.00 -21.71 1.87
N LEU A 623 11.05 -21.01 2.32
CA LEU A 623 11.76 -20.00 1.54
C LEU A 623 12.31 -20.57 0.23
N LYS A 624 13.00 -21.72 0.28
CA LYS A 624 13.57 -22.36 -0.91
C LYS A 624 12.51 -22.71 -1.96
N ILE A 625 11.34 -23.18 -1.54
CA ILE A 625 10.23 -23.43 -2.47
C ILE A 625 9.80 -22.12 -3.13
N ARG A 626 9.55 -21.08 -2.33
CA ARG A 626 9.12 -19.76 -2.81
C ARG A 626 10.16 -19.11 -3.74
N GLU A 627 11.45 -19.18 -3.42
CA GLU A 627 12.54 -18.66 -4.28
C GLU A 627 12.60 -19.37 -5.63
N ASN A 628 12.28 -20.67 -5.67
CA ASN A 628 12.28 -21.45 -6.91
C ASN A 628 11.02 -21.24 -7.76
N THR A 629 9.91 -20.78 -7.18
CA THR A 629 8.62 -20.70 -7.88
C THR A 629 8.08 -19.29 -8.08
N LEU A 630 8.59 -18.31 -7.34
CA LEU A 630 8.06 -16.95 -7.35
C LEU A 630 9.10 -15.96 -7.88
N PRO A 631 8.65 -14.85 -8.51
CA PRO A 631 9.52 -13.74 -8.87
C PRO A 631 10.25 -13.16 -7.64
N PRO A 632 11.46 -12.60 -7.80
CA PRO A 632 12.28 -12.11 -6.67
C PRO A 632 11.63 -11.08 -5.74
N ASN A 633 10.65 -10.31 -6.23
CA ASN A 633 9.94 -9.31 -5.45
C ASN A 633 8.52 -9.76 -5.03
N HIS A 634 8.19 -11.05 -5.07
CA HIS A 634 6.84 -11.50 -4.70
C HIS A 634 6.59 -11.36 -3.17
N PRO A 635 5.43 -10.83 -2.71
CA PRO A 635 5.16 -10.61 -1.28
C PRO A 635 5.32 -11.84 -0.37
N GLU A 636 5.00 -13.04 -0.85
CA GLU A 636 5.22 -14.30 -0.13
C GLU A 636 6.70 -14.57 0.25
N LEU A 637 7.67 -14.07 -0.52
CA LEU A 637 9.09 -14.12 -0.13
C LEU A 637 9.36 -13.26 1.10
N ALA A 638 8.73 -12.08 1.18
CA ALA A 638 8.82 -11.22 2.34
C ALA A 638 8.24 -11.90 3.59
N THR A 639 7.16 -12.67 3.46
CA THR A 639 6.60 -13.46 4.57
C THR A 639 7.60 -14.51 5.08
N SER A 640 8.33 -15.21 4.19
CA SER A 640 9.40 -16.12 4.61
C SER A 640 10.50 -15.40 5.38
N TYR A 641 11.03 -14.30 4.84
CA TYR A 641 12.10 -13.55 5.51
C TYR A 641 11.63 -12.97 6.85
N ASN A 642 10.38 -12.49 6.93
CA ASN A 642 9.79 -12.00 8.17
C ASN A 642 9.76 -13.08 9.26
N ASN A 643 9.37 -14.30 8.92
CA ASN A 643 9.32 -15.39 9.90
C ASN A 643 10.71 -15.83 10.37
N ILE A 644 11.70 -15.83 9.47
CA ILE A 644 13.09 -16.06 9.85
C ILE A 644 13.59 -14.94 10.78
N GLY A 645 13.27 -13.69 10.46
CA GLY A 645 13.58 -12.54 11.31
C GLY A 645 12.95 -12.64 12.70
N LEU A 646 11.71 -13.11 12.79
CA LEU A 646 11.01 -13.37 14.06
C LEU A 646 11.76 -14.39 14.91
N THR A 647 12.23 -15.49 14.32
CA THR A 647 13.00 -16.49 15.06
C THR A 647 14.32 -15.92 15.58
N TYR A 648 15.05 -15.14 14.78
CA TYR A 648 16.26 -14.48 15.27
C TYR A 648 15.95 -13.45 16.37
N ASN A 649 14.84 -12.71 16.28
CA ASN A 649 14.43 -11.80 17.35
C ASN A 649 14.18 -12.55 18.66
N ASN A 650 13.45 -13.67 18.59
CA ASN A 650 13.17 -14.51 19.77
C ASN A 650 14.44 -15.15 20.35
N MET A 651 15.48 -15.36 19.54
CA MET A 651 16.81 -15.79 19.99
C MET A 651 17.64 -14.67 20.62
N GLY A 652 17.20 -13.40 20.54
CA GLY A 652 17.98 -12.23 20.93
C GLY A 652 19.04 -11.81 19.91
N ASP A 653 19.06 -12.40 18.71
CA ASP A 653 19.97 -12.03 17.63
C ASP A 653 19.35 -10.90 16.79
N TYR A 654 19.36 -9.70 17.38
CA TYR A 654 18.73 -8.51 16.80
C TYR A 654 19.37 -8.08 15.46
N SER A 655 20.65 -8.39 15.26
CA SER A 655 21.35 -8.04 14.01
C SER A 655 20.80 -8.83 12.83
N ASN A 656 20.70 -10.16 12.97
CA ASN A 656 20.10 -11.01 11.95
C ASN A 656 18.60 -10.72 11.80
N ALA A 657 17.88 -10.47 12.89
CA ALA A 657 16.47 -10.08 12.84
C ALA A 657 16.25 -8.84 11.96
N LEU A 658 17.01 -7.76 12.20
CA LEU A 658 16.93 -6.53 11.40
C LEU A 658 17.30 -6.77 9.92
N GLU A 659 18.31 -7.60 9.64
CA GLU A 659 18.69 -7.92 8.26
C GLU A 659 17.51 -8.55 7.49
N PHE A 660 16.90 -9.59 8.08
CA PHE A 660 15.79 -10.31 7.46
C PHE A 660 14.52 -9.47 7.38
N TYR A 661 14.19 -8.69 8.40
CA TYR A 661 13.04 -7.79 8.35
C TYR A 661 13.21 -6.67 7.33
N LYS A 662 14.41 -6.09 7.17
CA LYS A 662 14.68 -5.08 6.13
C LYS A 662 14.61 -5.67 4.72
N LYS A 663 15.04 -6.92 4.53
CA LYS A 663 14.84 -7.66 3.27
C LYS A 663 13.34 -7.82 2.96
N ALA A 664 12.55 -8.25 3.95
CA ALA A 664 11.10 -8.37 3.80
C ALA A 664 10.43 -7.04 3.46
N LEU A 665 10.78 -5.96 4.19
CA LEU A 665 10.27 -4.61 3.94
C LEU A 665 10.57 -4.15 2.51
N LYS A 666 11.82 -4.29 2.05
CA LYS A 666 12.24 -3.88 0.70
C LYS A 666 11.46 -4.61 -0.40
N ILE A 667 11.14 -5.89 -0.21
CA ILE A 667 10.30 -6.65 -1.15
C ILE A 667 8.88 -6.08 -1.16
N ARG A 668 8.29 -5.88 0.01
CA ARG A 668 6.92 -5.33 0.13
C ARG A 668 6.81 -3.91 -0.42
N GLU A 669 7.79 -3.04 -0.18
CA GLU A 669 7.84 -1.67 -0.72
C GLU A 669 7.85 -1.64 -2.26
N LYS A 670 8.41 -2.66 -2.89
CA LYS A 670 8.41 -2.82 -4.35
C LYS A 670 7.14 -3.48 -4.90
N ALA A 671 6.50 -4.32 -4.10
CA ALA A 671 5.43 -5.20 -4.57
C ALA A 671 4.02 -4.67 -4.25
N LEU A 672 3.89 -3.81 -3.24
CA LEU A 672 2.60 -3.43 -2.67
C LEU A 672 2.40 -1.91 -2.71
N PRO A 673 1.14 -1.43 -2.79
CA PRO A 673 0.83 -0.01 -2.66
C PRO A 673 1.34 0.59 -1.34
N PRO A 674 1.69 1.90 -1.29
CA PRO A 674 2.32 2.52 -0.12
C PRO A 674 1.56 2.41 1.21
N ASN A 675 0.24 2.25 1.17
CA ASN A 675 -0.62 2.11 2.35
C ASN A 675 -1.06 0.67 2.61
N HIS A 676 -0.43 -0.34 1.99
CA HIS A 676 -0.85 -1.73 2.20
C HIS A 676 -0.54 -2.21 3.64
N PRO A 677 -1.46 -2.91 4.35
CA PRO A 677 -1.26 -3.38 5.73
C PRO A 677 0.03 -4.19 5.96
N ASP A 678 0.45 -5.03 5.01
CA ASP A 678 1.72 -5.78 5.12
C ASP A 678 2.98 -4.90 5.27
N LEU A 679 2.98 -3.67 4.74
CA LEU A 679 4.05 -2.71 5.01
C LEU A 679 4.06 -2.30 6.48
N ALA A 680 2.87 -2.06 7.06
CA ALA A 680 2.74 -1.75 8.47
C ALA A 680 3.29 -2.88 9.35
N THR A 681 3.01 -4.14 9.02
CA THR A 681 3.57 -5.30 9.75
C THR A 681 5.10 -5.31 9.71
N SER A 682 5.70 -4.95 8.57
CA SER A 682 7.16 -4.90 8.43
C SER A 682 7.77 -3.82 9.31
N TYR A 683 7.20 -2.61 9.29
CA TYR A 683 7.65 -1.51 10.14
C TYR A 683 7.44 -1.83 11.62
N ASN A 684 6.32 -2.46 11.99
CA ASN A 684 6.05 -2.87 13.36
C ASN A 684 7.11 -3.85 13.89
N ASN A 685 7.49 -4.84 13.09
CA ASN A 685 8.47 -5.84 13.52
C ASN A 685 9.86 -5.22 13.67
N ILE A 686 10.26 -4.32 12.77
CA ILE A 686 11.51 -3.55 12.91
C ILE A 686 11.48 -2.66 14.16
N GLY A 687 10.35 -1.99 14.42
CA GLY A 687 10.14 -1.21 15.63
C GLY A 687 10.28 -2.04 16.90
N GLY A 688 9.74 -3.28 16.89
CA GLY A 688 9.92 -4.26 17.97
C GLY A 688 11.37 -4.59 18.25
N VAL A 689 12.17 -4.88 17.21
CA VAL A 689 13.60 -5.15 17.40
C VAL A 689 14.32 -3.94 18.01
N TYR A 690 14.02 -2.72 17.56
CA TYR A 690 14.62 -1.52 18.14
C TYR A 690 14.19 -1.27 19.58
N ASN A 691 12.93 -1.59 19.94
CA ASN A 691 12.47 -1.55 21.33
C ASN A 691 13.24 -2.55 22.20
N ASP A 692 13.40 -3.78 21.73
CA ASP A 692 14.13 -4.84 22.45
C ASP A 692 15.62 -4.48 22.63
N MET A 693 16.20 -3.71 21.70
CA MET A 693 17.55 -3.14 21.81
C MET A 693 17.66 -1.89 22.69
N GLY A 694 16.54 -1.32 23.15
CA GLY A 694 16.50 -0.06 23.90
C GLY A 694 16.65 1.21 23.06
N ASP A 695 16.63 1.12 21.72
CA ASP A 695 16.63 2.29 20.81
C ASP A 695 15.20 2.80 20.62
N TYR A 696 14.65 3.37 21.70
CA TYR A 696 13.25 3.79 21.76
C TYR A 696 12.89 4.87 20.72
N SER A 697 13.84 5.72 20.32
CA SER A 697 13.61 6.75 19.29
C SER A 697 13.34 6.12 17.93
N LYS A 698 14.13 5.12 17.51
CA LYS A 698 13.87 4.41 16.26
C LYS A 698 12.62 3.55 16.36
N ALA A 699 12.42 2.88 17.51
CA ALA A 699 11.21 2.11 17.74
C ALA A 699 9.95 2.96 17.53
N LEU A 700 9.91 4.17 18.08
CA LEU A 700 8.79 5.11 17.92
C LEU A 700 8.57 5.48 16.45
N GLU A 701 9.63 5.86 15.72
CA GLU A 701 9.53 6.21 14.28
C GLU A 701 8.89 5.07 13.47
N PHE A 702 9.34 3.83 13.72
CA PHE A 702 8.84 2.65 13.01
C PHE A 702 7.40 2.28 13.41
N TYR A 703 7.06 2.37 14.70
CA TYR A 703 5.69 2.11 15.16
C TYR A 703 4.71 3.19 14.69
N GLU A 704 5.08 4.47 14.69
CA GLU A 704 4.24 5.54 14.17
C GLU A 704 4.00 5.37 12.66
N LYS A 705 5.04 5.01 11.89
CA LYS A 705 4.87 4.72 10.46
C LYS A 705 3.94 3.53 10.22
N SER A 706 4.07 2.48 11.03
CA SER A 706 3.15 1.32 10.99
C SER A 706 1.71 1.75 11.28
N HIS A 707 1.51 2.51 12.35
CA HIS A 707 0.20 2.99 12.77
C HIS A 707 -0.45 3.88 11.70
N GLN A 708 0.29 4.83 11.12
CA GLN A 708 -0.20 5.71 10.05
C GLN A 708 -0.65 4.94 8.80
N ILE A 709 0.02 3.85 8.45
CA ILE A 709 -0.38 3.00 7.31
C ILE A 709 -1.70 2.30 7.65
N LYS A 710 -1.80 1.70 8.83
CA LYS A 710 -3.04 1.02 9.27
C LYS A 710 -4.21 1.97 9.41
N GLU A 711 -4.00 3.16 9.97
CA GLU A 711 -5.04 4.19 10.12
C GLU A 711 -5.64 4.60 8.75
N LYS A 712 -4.81 4.61 7.70
CA LYS A 712 -5.28 4.88 6.34
C LYS A 712 -5.96 3.69 5.68
N ALA A 713 -5.54 2.47 6.01
CA ALA A 713 -5.93 1.26 5.31
C ALA A 713 -7.13 0.54 5.94
N LEU A 714 -7.41 0.78 7.22
CA LEU A 714 -8.37 0.01 8.02
C LEU A 714 -9.49 0.90 8.57
N PRO A 715 -10.69 0.33 8.79
CA PRO A 715 -11.77 1.03 9.49
C PRO A 715 -11.35 1.49 10.89
N PRO A 716 -11.91 2.60 11.44
CA PRO A 716 -11.47 3.19 12.71
C PRO A 716 -11.48 2.27 13.93
N ASN A 717 -12.36 1.26 13.97
CA ASN A 717 -12.45 0.29 15.06
C ASN A 717 -11.85 -1.08 14.70
N HIS A 718 -10.96 -1.16 13.71
CA HIS A 718 -10.35 -2.44 13.34
C HIS A 718 -9.39 -2.92 14.46
N PRO A 719 -9.43 -4.21 14.87
CA PRO A 719 -8.54 -4.75 15.92
C PRO A 719 -7.04 -4.48 15.68
N ASP A 720 -6.55 -4.58 14.44
CA ASP A 720 -5.15 -4.26 14.12
C ASP A 720 -4.71 -2.80 14.43
N LEU A 721 -5.64 -1.85 14.52
CA LEU A 721 -5.35 -0.50 15.01
C LEU A 721 -5.07 -0.52 16.51
N ALA A 722 -5.89 -1.26 17.28
CA ALA A 722 -5.67 -1.46 18.70
C ALA A 722 -4.33 -2.14 18.99
N ILE A 723 -3.93 -3.13 18.17
CA ILE A 723 -2.61 -3.77 18.28
C ILE A 723 -1.48 -2.74 18.08
N SER A 724 -1.66 -1.79 17.17
CA SER A 724 -0.65 -0.75 16.92
C SER A 724 -0.55 0.22 18.10
N TYR A 725 -1.69 0.62 18.66
CA TYR A 725 -1.72 1.41 19.89
C TYR A 725 -1.11 0.66 21.08
N ASN A 726 -1.37 -0.63 21.22
CA ASN A 726 -0.72 -1.46 22.24
C ASN A 726 0.81 -1.46 22.10
N ASN A 727 1.34 -1.56 20.88
CA ASN A 727 2.79 -1.56 20.67
C ASN A 727 3.42 -0.21 20.99
N ILE A 728 2.76 0.90 20.66
CA ILE A 728 3.20 2.25 21.04
C ILE A 728 3.08 2.44 22.57
N GLY A 729 1.99 1.99 23.19
CA GLY A 729 1.80 2.04 24.64
C GLY A 729 2.87 1.25 25.39
N LYS A 730 3.23 0.08 24.87
CA LYS A 730 4.33 -0.74 25.38
C LYS A 730 5.67 -0.03 25.31
N LEU A 731 5.99 0.58 24.18
CA LEU A 731 7.19 1.39 24.03
C LEU A 731 7.25 2.51 25.09
N TYR A 732 6.16 3.25 25.30
CA TYR A 732 6.12 4.28 26.34
C TYR A 732 6.24 3.72 27.76
N ASN A 733 5.66 2.54 28.03
CA ASN A 733 5.85 1.85 29.30
C ASN A 733 7.32 1.46 29.53
N ASP A 734 8.00 0.95 28.49
CA ASP A 734 9.42 0.56 28.56
C ASP A 734 10.33 1.78 28.71
N MET A 735 9.94 2.93 28.15
CA MET A 735 10.58 4.23 28.39
C MET A 735 10.32 4.80 29.80
N GLY A 736 9.36 4.26 30.56
CA GLY A 736 8.92 4.78 31.86
C GLY A 736 7.92 5.94 31.79
N ASP A 737 7.40 6.29 30.61
CA ASP A 737 6.33 7.29 30.45
C ASP A 737 4.95 6.63 30.62
N TYR A 738 4.64 6.26 31.86
CA TYR A 738 3.45 5.48 32.21
C TYR A 738 2.13 6.18 31.84
N TRP A 739 2.07 7.51 31.89
CA TRP A 739 0.86 8.25 31.54
C TRP A 739 0.55 8.16 30.05
N LYS A 740 1.55 8.30 29.17
CA LYS A 740 1.35 8.08 27.73
C LYS A 740 1.06 6.61 27.44
N ALA A 741 1.74 5.69 28.12
CA ALA A 741 1.46 4.27 27.98
C ALA A 741 -0.02 3.97 28.25
N LEU A 742 -0.57 4.51 29.34
CA LEU A 742 -1.97 4.38 29.70
C LEU A 742 -2.90 4.98 28.63
N GLU A 743 -2.61 6.20 28.13
CA GLU A 743 -3.40 6.82 27.05
C GLU A 743 -3.51 5.91 25.82
N PHE A 744 -2.39 5.32 25.39
CA PHE A 744 -2.37 4.43 24.22
C PHE A 744 -3.04 3.09 24.50
N TYR A 745 -2.84 2.49 25.67
CA TYR A 745 -3.52 1.26 26.05
C TYR A 745 -5.03 1.44 26.22
N GLU A 746 -5.51 2.57 26.74
CA GLU A 746 -6.93 2.88 26.83
C GLU A 746 -7.56 3.05 25.43
N LYS A 747 -6.86 3.71 24.48
CA LYS A 747 -7.31 3.77 23.08
C LYS A 747 -7.41 2.38 22.45
N ALA A 748 -6.43 1.52 22.69
CA ALA A 748 -6.47 0.14 22.22
C ALA A 748 -7.64 -0.64 22.82
N HIS A 749 -7.83 -0.53 24.14
CA HIS A 749 -8.92 -1.16 24.87
C HIS A 749 -10.30 -0.75 24.33
N GLN A 750 -10.53 0.55 24.11
CA GLN A 750 -11.79 1.06 23.56
C GLN A 750 -12.09 0.51 22.16
N ILE A 751 -11.07 0.30 21.33
CA ILE A 751 -11.25 -0.29 20.01
C ILE A 751 -11.60 -1.77 20.14
N PHE A 752 -10.86 -2.53 20.96
CA PHE A 752 -11.17 -3.94 21.19
C PHE A 752 -12.57 -4.15 21.78
N GLU A 753 -12.97 -3.34 22.76
CA GLU A 753 -14.31 -3.41 23.37
C GLU A 753 -15.43 -3.21 22.33
N LYS A 754 -15.21 -2.33 21.35
CA LYS A 754 -16.18 -2.08 20.27
C LYS A 754 -16.17 -3.17 19.18
N ALA A 755 -15.01 -3.76 18.91
CA ALA A 755 -14.80 -4.64 17.75
C ALA A 755 -14.98 -6.12 18.08
N LEU A 756 -14.70 -6.52 19.31
CA LEU A 756 -14.56 -7.91 19.72
C LEU A 756 -15.60 -8.29 20.78
N PRO A 757 -15.96 -9.59 20.89
CA PRO A 757 -16.76 -10.09 22.00
C PRO A 757 -16.10 -9.78 23.36
N SER A 758 -16.91 -9.61 24.40
CA SER A 758 -16.43 -9.26 25.76
C SER A 758 -15.53 -10.32 26.39
N ASN A 759 -15.48 -11.53 25.83
CA ASN A 759 -14.61 -12.62 26.26
C ASN A 759 -13.42 -12.86 25.31
N HIS A 760 -13.14 -11.95 24.38
CA HIS A 760 -12.04 -12.13 23.43
C HIS A 760 -10.66 -12.06 24.13
N PRO A 761 -9.68 -12.92 23.79
CA PRO A 761 -8.34 -12.91 24.40
C PRO A 761 -7.61 -11.56 24.27
N ASP A 762 -7.72 -10.87 23.13
CA ASP A 762 -7.15 -9.53 22.96
C ASP A 762 -7.70 -8.48 23.95
N LEU A 763 -8.97 -8.62 24.38
CA LEU A 763 -9.53 -7.74 25.42
C LEU A 763 -8.88 -8.03 26.78
N ALA A 764 -8.65 -9.31 27.09
CA ALA A 764 -7.89 -9.73 28.27
C ALA A 764 -6.46 -9.12 28.24
N THR A 765 -5.78 -9.25 27.10
CA THR A 765 -4.45 -8.64 26.88
C THR A 765 -4.45 -7.14 27.11
N SER A 766 -5.49 -6.42 26.68
CA SER A 766 -5.59 -4.97 26.92
C SER A 766 -5.75 -4.62 28.40
N TYR A 767 -6.55 -5.38 29.15
CA TYR A 767 -6.64 -5.22 30.60
C TYR A 767 -5.31 -5.54 31.29
N ASN A 768 -4.64 -6.61 30.87
CA ASN A 768 -3.32 -6.97 31.39
C ASN A 768 -2.28 -5.85 31.18
N ASN A 769 -2.26 -5.24 30.00
CA ASN A 769 -1.35 -4.14 29.69
C ASN A 769 -1.63 -2.90 30.56
N ILE A 770 -2.90 -2.55 30.76
CA ILE A 770 -3.31 -1.45 31.66
C ILE A 770 -2.92 -1.77 33.11
N GLY A 771 -3.17 -2.99 33.57
CA GLY A 771 -2.78 -3.45 34.90
C GLY A 771 -1.26 -3.38 35.13
N LEU A 772 -0.47 -3.72 34.10
CA LEU A 772 1.00 -3.60 34.14
C LEU A 772 1.48 -2.17 34.35
N VAL A 773 0.86 -1.19 33.68
CA VAL A 773 1.20 0.22 33.86
C VAL A 773 0.86 0.67 35.28
N TYR A 774 -0.33 0.34 35.80
CA TYR A 774 -0.70 0.67 37.18
C TYR A 774 0.22 0.02 38.22
N ASN A 775 0.65 -1.23 37.99
CA ASN A 775 1.63 -1.88 38.86
C ASN A 775 2.96 -1.13 38.86
N ASN A 776 3.47 -0.74 37.69
CA ASN A 776 4.71 0.03 37.57
C ASN A 776 4.60 1.44 38.21
N MET A 777 3.40 2.02 38.25
CA MET A 777 3.11 3.28 38.95
C MET A 777 2.93 3.11 40.48
N GLY A 778 2.82 1.88 40.99
CA GLY A 778 2.56 1.57 42.39
C GLY A 778 1.08 1.64 42.82
N ASP A 779 0.14 1.81 41.88
CA ASP A 779 -1.31 1.72 42.16
C ASP A 779 -1.76 0.26 42.11
N TYR A 780 -1.34 -0.49 43.13
CA TYR A 780 -1.54 -1.94 43.20
C TYR A 780 -3.02 -2.35 43.24
N SER A 781 -3.89 -1.48 43.78
CA SER A 781 -5.33 -1.75 43.85
C SER A 781 -5.95 -1.78 42.45
N LYS A 782 -5.64 -0.78 41.60
CA LYS A 782 -6.12 -0.79 40.21
C LYS A 782 -5.45 -1.88 39.40
N ALA A 783 -4.15 -2.10 39.59
CA ALA A 783 -3.44 -3.18 38.92
C ALA A 783 -4.13 -4.54 39.17
N LEU A 784 -4.50 -4.83 40.43
CA LEU A 784 -5.22 -6.05 40.78
C LEU A 784 -6.57 -6.16 40.06
N GLU A 785 -7.38 -5.10 40.07
CA GLU A 785 -8.69 -5.08 39.40
C GLU A 785 -8.56 -5.42 37.90
N PHE A 786 -7.57 -4.84 37.23
CA PHE A 786 -7.32 -5.08 35.81
C PHE A 786 -6.80 -6.49 35.53
N TYR A 787 -5.88 -6.98 36.37
CA TYR A 787 -5.38 -8.37 36.24
C TYR A 787 -6.46 -9.41 36.55
N GLU A 788 -7.39 -9.14 37.48
CA GLU A 788 -8.51 -10.03 37.75
C GLU A 788 -9.48 -10.11 36.56
N LYS A 789 -9.76 -8.99 35.89
CA LYS A 789 -10.56 -8.97 34.65
C LYS A 789 -9.89 -9.72 33.51
N ASP A 790 -8.59 -9.53 33.31
CA ASP A 790 -7.80 -10.33 32.36
C ASP A 790 -7.90 -11.82 32.68
N LEU A 791 -7.64 -12.20 33.94
CA LEU A 791 -7.69 -13.60 34.37
C LEU A 791 -9.09 -14.21 34.20
N GLU A 792 -10.16 -13.46 34.46
CA GLU A 792 -11.54 -13.92 34.27
C GLU A 792 -11.82 -14.25 32.80
N ILE A 793 -11.48 -13.35 31.89
CA ILE A 793 -11.67 -13.54 30.44
C ILE A 793 -10.82 -14.72 29.96
N THR A 794 -9.54 -14.72 30.31
CA THR A 794 -8.57 -15.75 29.88
C THR A 794 -8.99 -17.15 30.38
N LYS A 795 -9.46 -17.28 31.62
CA LYS A 795 -10.01 -18.55 32.16
C LYS A 795 -11.26 -19.03 31.43
N LYS A 796 -12.12 -18.11 31.00
CA LYS A 796 -13.39 -18.43 30.34
C LYS A 796 -13.18 -18.87 28.90
N THR A 797 -12.21 -18.29 28.20
CA THR A 797 -12.06 -18.43 26.75
C THR A 797 -10.95 -19.39 26.35
N LEU A 798 -9.87 -19.47 27.13
CA LEU A 798 -8.71 -20.30 26.79
C LEU A 798 -8.68 -21.61 27.58
N PRO A 799 -8.06 -22.68 27.04
CA PRO A 799 -7.88 -23.92 27.77
C PRO A 799 -7.09 -23.74 29.08
N PRO A 800 -7.28 -24.62 30.08
CA PRO A 800 -6.62 -24.51 31.39
C PRO A 800 -5.08 -24.52 31.36
N ASN A 801 -4.47 -25.01 30.27
CA ASN A 801 -3.01 -25.04 30.11
C ASN A 801 -2.52 -24.01 29.07
N HIS A 802 -3.33 -23.00 28.70
CA HIS A 802 -2.91 -22.01 27.72
C HIS A 802 -1.76 -21.14 28.27
N PRO A 803 -0.70 -20.84 27.48
CA PRO A 803 0.39 -19.96 27.91
C PRO A 803 -0.06 -18.61 28.47
N ASP A 804 -1.01 -17.94 27.82
CA ASP A 804 -1.56 -16.65 28.29
C ASP A 804 -2.18 -16.73 29.70
N LEU A 805 -2.77 -17.87 30.09
CA LEU A 805 -3.26 -18.03 31.45
C LEU A 805 -2.12 -18.05 32.47
N ALA A 806 -0.95 -18.60 32.10
CA ALA A 806 0.24 -18.49 32.92
C ALA A 806 0.76 -17.05 32.99
N ILE A 807 0.64 -16.26 31.92
CA ILE A 807 1.02 -14.84 31.94
C ILE A 807 0.14 -14.07 32.93
N SER A 808 -1.19 -14.24 32.88
CA SER A 808 -2.13 -13.62 33.82
C SER A 808 -1.77 -13.94 35.28
N TYR A 809 -1.56 -15.23 35.59
CA TYR A 809 -1.15 -15.63 36.93
C TYR A 809 0.21 -15.07 37.34
N ASN A 810 1.19 -15.06 36.43
CA ASN A 810 2.51 -14.54 36.71
C ASN A 810 2.48 -13.02 37.00
N ASN A 811 1.62 -12.27 36.32
CA ASN A 811 1.48 -10.83 36.55
C ASN A 811 0.81 -10.53 37.89
N ILE A 812 -0.19 -11.31 38.30
CA ILE A 812 -0.76 -11.24 39.65
C ILE A 812 0.28 -11.64 40.71
N GLY A 813 1.07 -12.69 40.45
CA GLY A 813 2.17 -13.08 41.33
C GLY A 813 3.20 -11.96 41.51
N LYS A 814 3.58 -11.31 40.40
CA LYS A 814 4.46 -10.13 40.41
C LYS A 814 3.87 -8.99 41.21
N LEU A 815 2.59 -8.68 41.01
CA LEU A 815 1.89 -7.66 41.78
C LEU A 815 1.98 -7.92 43.30
N TYR A 816 1.66 -9.14 43.75
CA TYR A 816 1.75 -9.49 45.17
C TYR A 816 3.19 -9.46 45.70
N ASN A 817 4.18 -9.83 44.88
CA ASN A 817 5.59 -9.70 45.22
C ASN A 817 5.98 -8.22 45.42
N ASP A 818 5.54 -7.34 44.51
CA ASP A 818 5.79 -5.90 44.57
C ASP A 818 5.09 -5.25 45.79
N MET A 819 3.94 -5.80 46.22
CA MET A 819 3.23 -5.43 47.46
C MET A 819 3.89 -6.00 48.74
N GLY A 820 4.81 -6.97 48.63
CA GLY A 820 5.42 -7.68 49.75
C GLY A 820 4.62 -8.86 50.33
N ASP A 821 3.52 -9.28 49.69
CA ASP A 821 2.75 -10.48 50.05
C ASP A 821 3.34 -11.72 49.35
N TYR A 822 4.54 -12.11 49.80
CA TYR A 822 5.33 -13.18 49.16
C TYR A 822 4.61 -14.55 49.15
N TRP A 823 3.73 -14.81 50.11
CA TRP A 823 3.01 -16.08 50.17
C TRP A 823 1.97 -16.18 49.04
N LYS A 824 1.19 -15.12 48.79
CA LYS A 824 0.29 -15.10 47.63
C LYS A 824 1.06 -15.05 46.33
N ALA A 825 2.16 -14.29 46.27
CA ALA A 825 3.02 -14.25 45.09
C ALA A 825 3.45 -15.66 44.67
N LEU A 826 3.96 -16.44 45.64
CA LEU A 826 4.35 -17.84 45.44
C LEU A 826 3.19 -18.71 44.93
N GLU A 827 1.99 -18.61 45.53
CA GLU A 827 0.80 -19.36 45.07
C GLU A 827 0.50 -19.11 43.58
N PHE A 828 0.60 -17.85 43.15
CA PHE A 828 0.34 -17.46 41.76
C PHE A 828 1.47 -17.86 40.81
N TYR A 829 2.73 -17.76 41.24
CA TYR A 829 3.87 -18.23 40.46
C TYR A 829 3.86 -19.75 40.27
N GLU A 830 3.49 -20.53 41.29
CA GLU A 830 3.33 -21.98 41.19
C GLU A 830 2.23 -22.37 40.17
N LYS A 831 1.10 -21.64 40.18
CA LYS A 831 0.03 -21.84 39.18
C LYS A 831 0.53 -21.56 37.76
N ALA A 832 1.24 -20.45 37.57
CA ALA A 832 1.82 -20.09 36.27
C ALA A 832 2.84 -21.13 35.79
N HIS A 833 3.76 -21.55 36.67
CA HIS A 833 4.77 -22.54 36.37
C HIS A 833 4.16 -23.89 35.97
N LYS A 834 3.17 -24.38 36.71
CA LYS A 834 2.46 -25.64 36.42
C LYS A 834 1.76 -25.64 35.06
N ILE A 835 1.26 -24.48 34.63
CA ILE A 835 0.68 -24.34 33.29
C ILE A 835 1.77 -24.42 32.23
N LYS A 836 2.86 -23.65 32.39
CA LYS A 836 3.98 -23.66 31.45
C LYS A 836 4.62 -25.04 31.33
N GLU A 837 4.80 -25.75 32.45
CA GLU A 837 5.36 -27.10 32.50
C GLU A 837 4.57 -28.09 31.64
N LYS A 838 3.25 -27.91 31.55
CA LYS A 838 2.37 -28.74 30.72
C LYS A 838 2.30 -28.29 29.26
N ALA A 839 2.43 -26.99 29.00
CA ALA A 839 2.22 -26.40 27.69
C ALA A 839 3.49 -26.38 26.82
N LEU A 840 4.65 -26.25 27.46
CA LEU A 840 5.93 -26.01 26.81
C LEU A 840 6.86 -27.21 26.96
N PRO A 841 7.77 -27.44 25.99
CA PRO A 841 8.77 -28.50 26.12
C PRO A 841 9.74 -28.21 27.28
N PRO A 842 10.35 -29.23 27.92
CA PRO A 842 11.17 -29.07 29.13
C PRO A 842 12.34 -28.08 29.02
N ASN A 843 12.85 -27.84 27.80
CA ASN A 843 13.98 -26.94 27.56
C ASN A 843 13.54 -25.51 27.15
N HIS A 844 12.25 -25.19 27.25
CA HIS A 844 11.75 -23.87 26.85
C HIS A 844 12.31 -22.77 27.77
N PRO A 845 12.83 -21.65 27.22
CA PRO A 845 13.40 -20.56 28.03
C PRO A 845 12.44 -20.04 29.12
N GLU A 846 11.16 -19.91 28.81
CA GLU A 846 10.15 -19.47 29.77
C GLU A 846 9.95 -20.41 30.99
N LEU A 847 10.29 -21.70 30.90
CA LEU A 847 10.23 -22.58 32.07
C LEU A 847 11.27 -22.16 33.09
N ALA A 848 12.50 -21.87 32.65
CA ALA A 848 13.55 -21.35 33.51
C ALA A 848 13.14 -20.00 34.13
N THR A 849 12.58 -19.08 33.34
CA THR A 849 12.07 -17.80 33.85
C THR A 849 10.98 -18.00 34.90
N SER A 850 10.03 -18.91 34.67
CA SER A 850 8.96 -19.17 35.64
C SER A 850 9.45 -19.83 36.92
N TYR A 851 10.47 -20.69 36.83
CA TYR A 851 11.11 -21.29 38.00
C TYR A 851 11.89 -20.24 38.80
N ASN A 852 12.57 -19.29 38.15
CA ASN A 852 13.27 -18.21 38.82
C ASN A 852 12.33 -17.23 39.58
N ASN A 853 11.05 -17.18 39.21
CA ASN A 853 10.07 -16.35 39.91
C ASN A 853 9.56 -17.00 41.20
N ILE A 854 9.65 -18.33 41.31
CA ILE A 854 9.33 -19.12 42.52
C ILE A 854 10.54 -19.07 43.46
#